data_AF-A0A0D6XMU8-F1
#
_entry.id   AF-A0A0D6XMU8-F1
#
_cell.length_a   1.000
_cell.length_b   1.000
_cell.length_c   1.000
_cell.angle_alpha   90.00
_cell.angle_beta   90.00
_cell.angle_gamma   90.00
#
_symmetry.space_group_name_H-M   'P 1'
#
loop_
_entity.id
_entity.type
_entity.pdbx_description
1 polymer ?
#
loop_
_entity_poly.entity_id
_entity_poly.type
_entity_poly.pdbx_seq_one_letter_code
_entity_poly.pdbx_strand_id
1 'polypeptide(L)'
;MKTYLKNVAFIATDKIDVNRGIRQGLLMLLPLLYGVFANNMSLALLVSIGTFAHIYVFSGTFTSRMRAVTFATCGLVIAMVLGTLTVSYPLLFGIGLLFVAVIPYYIFTTLHIPGPSSTFFIIAYSLSSVMPEQPEAFLYRGLMVGLGGLLGMILVYVESKLKGEQPEQAAVQQDFKQVRQLVQHFNDQATFNDLTKSTVNTLMLSSDVLSTTRSTLQKKAAAYQRLILLHRIAEGIYSELLELNAKGHRPLPPIIVEMMDYVTSSIVEGVAPNRPWRKRVDVADTYDALVQLIFHVDEVLQMPDEQVKRQAQVTSPQYLARLVYSLTPESMNFIATLKYTVIIGCSIMIALVFDFERAYWIPLSAHTVMIGGTTIASIERAGGRWFGTLVGIGIAIVVLLFEPNLLIVVLVMCICSALTEMLIGANYALAMCVITVQVILLGGLAQGHLTMMIALPRLLDTTVGIVIAVIGVLLIGRRLASKRLPEMMGNVARVESQMFHYLFSNNDYSVKKTARRDILRLKLQIDNMETMYRHAYGEWSSNKKRTQYYYPAMFLLRQVHFKLLQCIQAPPKEKLDQTTMGAYLLAYENMAKHFVHGVAQEEIVTLPPLANYAQIRQALIQLQEIALYDEGNQRNPNLLPD
;
A
#
# COMPACT_ATOMS: atom_id res chain seq x y z
N MET A 1 -29.69 1.43 1.89
CA MET A 1 -29.82 0.00 1.51
C MET A 1 -29.58 -0.24 0.01
N LYS A 2 -30.25 0.45 -0.92
CA LYS A 2 -30.02 0.30 -2.38
C LYS A 2 -28.55 0.53 -2.81
N THR A 3 -27.90 1.60 -2.31
CA THR A 3 -26.48 1.89 -2.60
C THR A 3 -25.54 0.80 -2.08
N TYR A 4 -25.82 0.26 -0.90
CA TYR A 4 -25.03 -0.84 -0.30
C TYR A 4 -25.13 -2.12 -1.12
N LEU A 5 -26.34 -2.54 -1.51
CA LEU A 5 -26.54 -3.71 -2.37
C LEU A 5 -25.89 -3.52 -3.75
N LYS A 6 -25.97 -2.31 -4.32
CA LYS A 6 -25.30 -1.97 -5.56
C LYS A 6 -23.78 -2.10 -5.44
N ASN A 7 -23.19 -1.66 -4.33
CA ASN A 7 -21.74 -1.78 -4.09
C ASN A 7 -21.29 -3.23 -3.91
N VAL A 8 -22.07 -4.05 -3.17
CA VAL A 8 -21.75 -5.48 -2.96
C VAL A 8 -21.87 -6.28 -4.27
N ALA A 9 -22.81 -5.91 -5.15
CA ALA A 9 -23.00 -6.54 -6.46
C ALA A 9 -22.10 -5.98 -7.57
N PHE A 10 -21.41 -4.86 -7.33
CA PHE A 10 -20.56 -4.21 -8.34
C PHE A 10 -19.31 -5.06 -8.62
N ILE A 11 -18.98 -5.21 -9.91
CA ILE A 11 -17.79 -5.94 -10.37
C ILE A 11 -16.86 -4.94 -11.04
N ALA A 12 -15.69 -4.71 -10.43
CA ALA A 12 -14.65 -3.88 -11.02
C ALA A 12 -13.88 -4.71 -12.07
N THR A 13 -14.31 -4.62 -13.33
CA THR A 13 -13.74 -5.44 -14.43
C THR A 13 -12.27 -5.14 -14.70
N ASP A 14 -11.82 -3.92 -14.42
CA ASP A 14 -10.41 -3.48 -14.48
C ASP A 14 -9.51 -4.19 -13.46
N LYS A 15 -10.09 -4.75 -12.38
CA LYS A 15 -9.37 -5.44 -11.31
C LYS A 15 -9.36 -6.96 -11.44
N ILE A 16 -9.93 -7.51 -12.51
CA ILE A 16 -9.92 -8.95 -12.78
C ILE A 16 -8.52 -9.36 -13.25
N ASP A 17 -7.82 -10.18 -12.47
CA ASP A 17 -6.46 -10.63 -12.78
C ASP A 17 -6.43 -12.12 -13.17
N VAL A 18 -6.68 -12.39 -14.44
CA VAL A 18 -6.71 -13.75 -15.00
C VAL A 18 -5.36 -14.46 -14.83
N ASN A 19 -4.25 -13.73 -15.03
CA ASN A 19 -2.91 -14.30 -14.93
C ASN A 19 -2.61 -14.76 -13.50
N ARG A 20 -3.01 -13.98 -12.49
CA ARG A 20 -2.90 -14.38 -11.08
C ARG A 20 -3.75 -15.61 -10.76
N GLY A 21 -4.97 -15.66 -11.29
CA GLY A 21 -5.85 -16.83 -11.16
C GLY A 21 -5.22 -18.11 -11.72
N ILE A 22 -4.79 -18.09 -12.98
CA ILE A 22 -4.19 -19.27 -13.64
C ILE A 22 -2.98 -19.79 -12.87
N ARG A 23 -2.10 -18.89 -12.41
CA ARG A 23 -0.91 -19.25 -11.61
C ARG A 23 -1.28 -20.00 -10.34
N GLN A 24 -2.24 -19.48 -9.58
CA GLN A 24 -2.67 -20.11 -8.33
C GLN A 24 -3.37 -21.45 -8.56
N GLY A 25 -4.18 -21.55 -9.63
CA GLY A 25 -4.80 -22.81 -10.03
C GLY A 25 -3.76 -23.89 -10.36
N LEU A 26 -2.74 -23.56 -11.16
CA LEU A 26 -1.65 -24.47 -11.52
C LEU A 26 -0.82 -24.90 -10.31
N LEU A 27 -0.50 -23.95 -9.42
CA LEU A 27 0.24 -24.24 -8.19
C LEU A 27 -0.50 -25.23 -7.29
N MET A 28 -1.82 -25.13 -7.19
CA MET A 28 -2.61 -26.11 -6.42
C MET A 28 -2.80 -27.44 -7.15
N LEU A 29 -2.89 -27.42 -8.48
CA LEU A 29 -3.11 -28.61 -9.29
C LEU A 29 -1.98 -29.62 -9.14
N LEU A 30 -0.72 -29.17 -9.17
CA LEU A 30 0.46 -30.05 -9.10
C LEU A 30 0.47 -30.97 -7.85
N PRO A 31 0.42 -30.44 -6.61
CA PRO A 31 0.43 -31.29 -5.42
C PRO A 31 -0.84 -32.12 -5.29
N LEU A 32 -2.02 -31.58 -5.64
CA LEU A 32 -3.28 -32.32 -5.51
C LEU A 32 -3.36 -33.49 -6.49
N LEU A 33 -2.94 -33.32 -7.75
CA LEU A 33 -2.85 -34.43 -8.70
C LEU A 33 -1.85 -35.48 -8.23
N TYR A 34 -0.69 -35.07 -7.71
CA TYR A 34 0.25 -36.00 -7.10
C TYR A 34 -0.40 -36.79 -5.96
N GLY A 35 -1.18 -36.14 -5.09
CA GLY A 35 -1.93 -36.80 -4.02
C GLY A 35 -2.90 -37.87 -4.52
N VAL A 36 -3.59 -37.61 -5.64
CA VAL A 36 -4.50 -38.58 -6.27
C VAL A 36 -3.73 -39.78 -6.81
N PHE A 37 -2.63 -39.57 -7.54
CA PHE A 37 -1.86 -40.66 -8.15
C PHE A 37 -1.03 -41.46 -7.14
N ALA A 38 -0.50 -40.80 -6.11
CA ALA A 38 0.29 -41.43 -5.04
C ALA A 38 -0.57 -41.96 -3.88
N ASN A 39 -1.89 -41.80 -3.96
CA ASN A 39 -2.84 -42.13 -2.90
C ASN A 39 -2.47 -41.52 -1.53
N ASN A 40 -1.96 -40.28 -1.54
CA ASN A 40 -1.51 -39.57 -0.35
C ASN A 40 -2.05 -38.14 -0.32
N MET A 41 -3.36 -38.03 -0.10
CA MET A 41 -4.05 -36.74 -0.08
C MET A 41 -3.67 -35.87 1.12
N SER A 42 -3.36 -36.46 2.28
CA SER A 42 -2.92 -35.69 3.45
C SER A 42 -1.64 -34.91 3.17
N LEU A 43 -0.66 -35.54 2.49
CA LEU A 43 0.55 -34.85 2.02
C LEU A 43 0.25 -33.77 1.01
N ALA A 44 -0.55 -34.09 0.00
CA ALA A 44 -0.90 -33.16 -1.06
C ALA A 44 -1.55 -31.90 -0.51
N LEU A 45 -2.47 -32.03 0.45
CA LEU A 45 -3.13 -30.91 1.12
C LEU A 45 -2.13 -30.02 1.87
N LEU A 46 -1.16 -30.60 2.59
CA LEU A 46 -0.10 -29.85 3.27
C LEU A 46 0.76 -29.05 2.28
N VAL A 47 1.17 -29.68 1.17
CA VAL A 47 1.94 -29.00 0.12
C VAL A 47 1.11 -27.90 -0.54
N SER A 48 -0.18 -28.13 -0.82
CA SER A 48 -1.08 -27.11 -1.38
C SER A 48 -1.17 -25.85 -0.52
N ILE A 49 -1.18 -25.95 0.82
CA ILE A 49 -1.21 -24.77 1.70
C ILE A 49 0.05 -23.93 1.51
N GLY A 50 1.20 -24.58 1.36
CA GLY A 50 2.47 -23.90 1.10
C GLY A 50 2.43 -23.03 -0.15
N THR A 51 1.67 -23.46 -1.16
CA THR A 51 1.52 -22.70 -2.41
C THR A 51 0.81 -21.35 -2.22
N PHE A 52 0.02 -21.17 -1.15
CA PHE A 52 -0.58 -19.87 -0.81
C PHE A 52 0.45 -18.79 -0.51
N ALA A 53 1.72 -19.14 -0.26
CA ALA A 53 2.81 -18.17 -0.19
C ALA A 53 2.89 -17.30 -1.46
N HIS A 54 2.55 -17.86 -2.62
CA HIS A 54 2.57 -17.16 -3.91
C HIS A 54 1.52 -16.05 -3.99
N ILE A 55 0.42 -16.12 -3.22
CA ILE A 55 -0.62 -15.09 -3.18
C ILE A 55 -0.08 -13.76 -2.63
N TYR A 56 1.01 -13.80 -1.86
CA TYR A 56 1.69 -12.61 -1.36
C TYR A 56 2.64 -11.96 -2.39
N VAL A 57 2.72 -12.51 -3.61
CA VAL A 57 3.56 -11.96 -4.68
C VAL A 57 2.77 -10.93 -5.48
N PHE A 58 3.11 -9.65 -5.28
CA PHE A 58 2.55 -8.52 -6.02
C PHE A 58 3.51 -8.01 -7.10
N SER A 59 3.05 -7.08 -7.94
CA SER A 59 3.87 -6.41 -8.94
C SER A 59 5.08 -5.72 -8.30
N GLY A 60 6.27 -5.94 -8.85
CA GLY A 60 7.50 -5.34 -8.35
C GLY A 60 8.72 -6.09 -8.87
N THR A 61 9.90 -5.68 -8.39
CA THR A 61 11.18 -6.30 -8.75
C THR A 61 11.17 -7.80 -8.49
N PHE A 62 11.89 -8.58 -9.31
CA PHE A 62 12.11 -10.01 -9.05
C PHE A 62 12.49 -10.27 -7.60
N THR A 63 13.32 -9.40 -7.03
CA THR A 63 13.75 -9.55 -5.64
C THR A 63 12.63 -9.25 -4.64
N SER A 64 11.82 -8.22 -4.87
CA SER A 64 10.67 -7.93 -4.03
C SER A 64 9.72 -9.12 -4.01
N ARG A 65 9.40 -9.66 -5.21
CA ARG A 65 8.58 -10.86 -5.38
C ARG A 65 9.17 -12.08 -4.67
N MET A 66 10.44 -12.37 -4.88
CA MET A 66 11.13 -13.49 -4.21
C MET A 66 11.15 -13.34 -2.70
N ARG A 67 11.45 -12.15 -2.17
CA ARG A 67 11.40 -11.88 -0.73
C ARG A 67 9.99 -12.09 -0.19
N ALA A 68 8.98 -11.57 -0.87
CA ALA A 68 7.59 -11.70 -0.44
C ALA A 68 7.19 -13.18 -0.33
N VAL A 69 7.44 -13.99 -1.37
CA VAL A 69 7.13 -15.44 -1.32
C VAL A 69 8.00 -16.18 -0.30
N THR A 70 9.27 -15.83 -0.12
CA THR A 70 10.14 -16.46 0.89
C THR A 70 9.67 -16.15 2.30
N PHE A 71 9.41 -14.88 2.64
CA PHE A 71 8.91 -14.51 3.95
C PHE A 71 7.52 -15.09 4.21
N ALA A 72 6.63 -15.10 3.22
CA ALA A 72 5.33 -15.75 3.32
C ALA A 72 5.50 -17.26 3.55
N THR A 73 6.38 -17.94 2.81
CA THR A 73 6.67 -19.37 3.01
C THR A 73 7.17 -19.63 4.42
N CYS A 74 8.18 -18.90 4.89
CA CYS A 74 8.70 -19.05 6.25
C CYS A 74 7.60 -18.83 7.29
N GLY A 75 6.77 -17.80 7.13
CA GLY A 75 5.66 -17.54 8.05
C GLY A 75 4.60 -18.65 8.03
N LEU A 76 4.26 -19.21 6.86
CA LEU A 76 3.32 -20.34 6.75
C LEU A 76 3.88 -21.61 7.39
N VAL A 77 5.19 -21.88 7.21
CA VAL A 77 5.88 -23.00 7.86
C VAL A 77 5.85 -22.83 9.38
N ILE A 78 6.21 -21.65 9.89
CA ILE A 78 6.17 -21.33 11.32
C ILE A 78 4.75 -21.47 11.86
N ALA A 79 3.75 -20.95 11.15
CA ALA A 79 2.35 -21.06 11.51
C ALA A 79 1.91 -22.54 11.62
N MET A 80 2.25 -23.38 10.63
CA MET A 80 1.93 -24.81 10.65
C MET A 80 2.63 -25.56 11.79
N VAL A 81 3.92 -25.27 12.01
CA VAL A 81 4.71 -25.86 13.11
C VAL A 81 4.11 -25.50 14.46
N LEU A 82 3.86 -24.22 14.71
CA LEU A 82 3.29 -23.76 15.98
C LEU A 82 1.87 -24.28 16.18
N GLY A 83 1.04 -24.32 15.14
CA GLY A 83 -0.30 -24.90 15.21
C GLY A 83 -0.24 -26.37 15.62
N THR A 84 0.64 -27.16 14.99
CA THR A 84 0.79 -28.60 15.29
C THR A 84 1.32 -28.86 16.70
N LEU A 85 2.24 -28.02 17.20
CA LEU A 85 2.77 -28.15 18.56
C LEU A 85 1.75 -27.78 19.64
N THR A 86 0.84 -26.86 19.33
CA THR A 86 -0.09 -26.28 20.32
C THR A 86 -1.47 -26.92 20.30
N VAL A 87 -1.80 -27.73 19.28
CA VAL A 87 -3.13 -28.31 19.07
C VAL A 87 -3.66 -29.08 20.28
N SER A 88 -2.79 -29.76 21.03
CA SER A 88 -3.16 -30.53 22.23
C SER A 88 -3.56 -29.67 23.43
N TYR A 89 -3.34 -28.36 23.39
CA TYR A 89 -3.59 -27.44 24.50
C TYR A 89 -4.44 -26.25 24.02
N PRO A 90 -5.78 -26.28 24.15
CA PRO A 90 -6.68 -25.28 23.55
C PRO A 90 -6.35 -23.82 23.88
N LEU A 91 -5.96 -23.54 25.13
CA LEU A 91 -5.57 -22.19 25.55
C LEU A 91 -4.28 -21.72 24.85
N LEU A 92 -3.26 -22.59 24.80
CA LEU A 92 -1.99 -22.29 24.13
C LEU A 92 -2.20 -22.14 22.63
N PHE A 93 -3.06 -22.98 22.04
CA PHE A 93 -3.47 -22.87 20.64
C PHE A 93 -4.13 -21.52 20.35
N GLY A 94 -5.05 -21.06 21.22
CA GLY A 94 -5.69 -19.76 21.09
C GLY A 94 -4.71 -18.58 21.20
N ILE A 95 -3.78 -18.63 22.16
CA ILE A 95 -2.74 -17.61 22.32
C ILE A 95 -1.82 -17.57 21.08
N GLY A 96 -1.38 -18.73 20.59
CA GLY A 96 -0.55 -18.81 19.38
C GLY A 96 -1.29 -18.30 18.13
N LEU A 97 -2.59 -18.60 18.01
CA LEU A 97 -3.44 -18.09 16.93
C LEU A 97 -3.53 -16.56 16.95
N LEU A 98 -3.63 -15.96 18.14
CA LEU A 98 -3.63 -14.50 18.31
C LEU A 98 -2.32 -13.90 17.81
N PHE A 99 -1.17 -14.46 18.18
CA PHE A 99 0.13 -13.97 17.69
C PHE A 99 0.29 -14.12 16.17
N VAL A 100 -0.12 -15.27 15.61
CA VAL A 100 -0.08 -15.54 14.16
C VAL A 100 -1.04 -14.63 13.40
N ALA A 101 -2.13 -14.17 14.00
CA ALA A 101 -3.02 -13.19 13.41
C ALA A 101 -2.44 -11.77 13.50
N VAL A 102 -1.94 -11.35 14.67
CA VAL A 102 -1.59 -9.94 14.96
C VAL A 102 -0.25 -9.54 14.35
N ILE A 103 0.78 -10.39 14.42
CA ILE A 103 2.13 -10.04 13.96
C ILE A 103 2.15 -9.77 12.44
N PRO A 104 1.65 -10.68 11.57
CA PRO A 104 1.58 -10.39 10.14
C PRO A 104 0.64 -9.21 9.87
N TYR A 105 -0.50 -9.08 10.56
CA TYR A 105 -1.37 -7.92 10.38
C TYR A 105 -0.63 -6.59 10.60
N TYR A 106 0.13 -6.48 11.70
CA TYR A 106 0.95 -5.30 12.01
C TYR A 106 1.97 -5.01 10.91
N ILE A 107 2.69 -6.04 10.45
CA ILE A 107 3.73 -5.89 9.42
C ILE A 107 3.11 -5.37 8.11
N PHE A 108 2.02 -5.98 7.67
CA PHE A 108 1.35 -5.63 6.41
C PHE A 108 0.75 -4.22 6.47
N THR A 109 0.08 -3.87 7.55
CA THR A 109 -0.51 -2.54 7.73
C THR A 109 0.58 -1.46 7.83
N THR A 110 1.63 -1.69 8.61
CA THR A 110 2.70 -0.70 8.83
C THR A 110 3.56 -0.45 7.59
N LEU A 111 3.84 -1.51 6.82
CA LEU A 111 4.62 -1.40 5.59
C LEU A 111 3.76 -1.12 4.35
N HIS A 112 2.46 -0.92 4.52
CA HIS A 112 1.49 -0.72 3.42
C HIS A 112 1.59 -1.81 2.34
N ILE A 113 1.88 -3.05 2.74
CA ILE A 113 1.99 -4.18 1.81
C ILE A 113 0.58 -4.56 1.37
N PRO A 114 0.24 -4.49 0.07
CA PRO A 114 -1.06 -4.93 -0.41
C PRO A 114 -1.22 -6.44 -0.17
N GLY A 115 -2.45 -6.92 -0.05
CA GLY A 115 -2.74 -8.35 -0.03
C GLY A 115 -3.67 -8.85 1.07
N PRO A 116 -3.71 -10.17 1.29
CA PRO A 116 -4.65 -10.82 2.21
C PRO A 116 -4.24 -10.68 3.69
N SER A 117 -3.23 -9.87 4.02
CA SER A 117 -2.74 -9.66 5.40
C SER A 117 -2.44 -10.99 6.10
N SER A 118 -2.93 -11.23 7.33
CA SER A 118 -2.67 -12.45 8.09
C SER A 118 -3.48 -13.69 7.64
N THR A 119 -4.36 -13.59 6.64
CA THR A 119 -5.35 -14.63 6.28
C THR A 119 -4.76 -16.02 6.13
N PHE A 120 -3.72 -16.20 5.31
CA PHE A 120 -3.19 -17.54 5.03
C PHE A 120 -2.32 -18.08 6.17
N PHE A 121 -1.71 -17.21 6.98
CA PHE A 121 -1.02 -17.62 8.20
C PHE A 121 -2.00 -18.16 9.24
N ILE A 122 -3.15 -17.49 9.41
CA ILE A 122 -4.26 -17.97 10.24
C ILE A 122 -4.74 -19.34 9.73
N ILE A 123 -4.95 -19.49 8.41
CA ILE A 123 -5.39 -20.77 7.82
C ILE A 123 -4.35 -21.88 8.06
N ALA A 124 -3.07 -21.62 7.78
CA ALA A 124 -1.99 -22.61 7.95
C ALA A 124 -1.84 -23.07 9.40
N TYR A 125 -1.89 -22.14 10.36
CA TYR A 125 -1.90 -22.48 11.79
C TYR A 125 -3.12 -23.32 12.15
N SER A 126 -4.30 -22.86 11.73
CA SER A 126 -5.56 -23.43 12.18
C SER A 126 -5.84 -24.81 11.61
N LEU A 127 -5.35 -25.12 10.41
CA LEU A 127 -5.60 -26.41 9.78
C LEU A 127 -5.00 -27.58 10.57
N SER A 128 -3.98 -27.34 11.40
CA SER A 128 -3.43 -28.35 12.30
C SER A 128 -4.49 -28.95 13.25
N SER A 129 -5.54 -28.19 13.59
CA SER A 129 -6.67 -28.65 14.41
C SER A 129 -7.67 -29.57 13.68
N VAL A 130 -7.58 -29.64 12.35
CA VAL A 130 -8.45 -30.50 11.51
C VAL A 130 -7.75 -31.82 11.17
N MET A 131 -6.46 -31.92 11.49
CA MET A 131 -5.65 -33.12 11.28
C MET A 131 -5.54 -33.92 12.59
N PRO A 132 -5.18 -35.21 12.53
CA PRO A 132 -4.95 -36.02 13.73
C PRO A 132 -3.98 -35.34 14.71
N GLU A 133 -4.28 -35.40 16.00
CA GLU A 133 -3.41 -34.82 17.04
C GLU A 133 -2.11 -35.62 17.15
N GLN A 134 -1.06 -35.14 16.50
CA GLN A 134 0.28 -35.73 16.49
C GLN A 134 1.32 -34.61 16.60
N PRO A 135 1.60 -34.13 17.82
CA PRO A 135 2.55 -33.04 18.04
C PRO A 135 3.94 -33.37 17.48
N GLU A 136 4.39 -34.63 17.53
CA GLU A 136 5.67 -35.05 16.96
C GLU A 136 5.79 -34.83 15.43
N ALA A 137 4.66 -34.73 14.72
CA ALA A 137 4.65 -34.48 13.28
C ALA A 137 4.89 -33.01 12.91
N PHE A 138 5.12 -32.11 13.88
CA PHE A 138 5.27 -30.67 13.64
C PHE A 138 6.29 -30.34 12.55
N LEU A 139 7.47 -30.98 12.60
CA LEU A 139 8.54 -30.72 11.66
C LEU A 139 8.18 -31.22 10.26
N TYR A 140 7.59 -32.41 10.18
CA TYR A 140 7.13 -33.00 8.93
C TYR A 140 6.05 -32.13 8.26
N ARG A 141 5.02 -31.71 8.99
CA ARG A 141 3.97 -30.82 8.47
C ARG A 141 4.54 -29.48 8.02
N GLY A 142 5.46 -28.91 8.80
CA GLY A 142 6.19 -27.70 8.42
C GLY A 142 6.99 -27.87 7.12
N LEU A 143 7.72 -28.98 6.97
CA LEU A 143 8.50 -29.27 5.77
C LEU A 143 7.62 -29.42 4.53
N MET A 144 6.46 -30.08 4.63
CA MET A 144 5.53 -30.23 3.50
C MET A 144 4.94 -28.89 3.05
N VAL A 145 4.57 -28.02 3.99
CA VAL A 145 4.20 -26.63 3.68
C VAL A 145 5.37 -25.89 3.03
N GLY A 146 6.60 -26.12 3.50
CA GLY A 146 7.82 -25.56 2.91
C GLY A 146 8.03 -25.97 1.46
N LEU A 147 7.77 -27.24 1.10
CA LEU A 147 7.84 -27.73 -0.28
C LEU A 147 6.83 -27.01 -1.19
N GLY A 148 5.62 -26.75 -0.70
CA GLY A 148 4.64 -25.96 -1.44
C GLY A 148 5.08 -24.52 -1.67
N GLY A 149 5.70 -23.90 -0.67
CA GLY A 149 6.28 -22.56 -0.81
C GLY A 149 7.46 -22.54 -1.78
N LEU A 150 8.26 -23.61 -1.82
CA LEU A 150 9.34 -23.78 -2.81
C LEU A 150 8.80 -23.85 -4.24
N LEU A 151 7.67 -24.53 -4.49
CA LEU A 151 6.99 -24.48 -5.79
C LEU A 151 6.60 -23.04 -6.17
N GLY A 152 6.08 -22.27 -5.21
CA GLY A 152 5.80 -20.84 -5.41
C GLY A 152 7.06 -20.03 -5.77
N MET A 153 8.20 -20.31 -5.14
CA MET A 153 9.49 -19.69 -5.46
C MET A 153 9.98 -20.04 -6.87
N ILE A 154 9.86 -21.32 -7.27
CA ILE A 154 10.21 -21.77 -8.62
C ILE A 154 9.35 -21.02 -9.64
N LEU A 155 8.04 -20.89 -9.41
CA LEU A 155 7.16 -20.20 -10.33
C LEU A 155 7.55 -18.72 -10.51
N VAL A 156 7.86 -18.01 -9.41
CA VAL A 156 8.35 -16.62 -9.48
C VAL A 156 9.65 -16.53 -10.30
N TYR A 157 10.56 -17.49 -10.14
CA TYR A 157 11.81 -17.54 -10.90
C TYR A 157 11.57 -17.78 -12.39
N VAL A 158 10.71 -18.74 -12.74
CA VAL A 158 10.35 -19.06 -14.13
C VAL A 158 9.66 -17.87 -14.79
N GLU A 159 8.70 -17.24 -14.12
CA GLU A 159 8.01 -16.03 -14.62
C GLU A 159 8.96 -14.88 -14.89
N SER A 160 9.90 -14.64 -13.97
CA SER A 160 10.85 -13.56 -14.13
C SER A 160 11.82 -13.80 -15.29
N LYS A 161 12.16 -15.06 -15.58
CA LYS A 161 12.97 -15.46 -16.74
C LYS A 161 12.20 -15.29 -18.05
N LEU A 162 10.91 -15.65 -18.06
CA LEU A 162 10.07 -15.59 -19.26
C LEU A 162 9.70 -14.16 -19.67
N LYS A 163 9.39 -13.29 -18.70
CA LYS A 163 8.89 -11.95 -19.01
C LYS A 163 9.96 -10.87 -19.16
N GLY A 164 11.20 -11.09 -18.73
CA GLY A 164 12.27 -10.10 -18.81
C GLY A 164 11.94 -8.75 -18.13
N GLU A 165 11.04 -8.74 -17.15
CA GLU A 165 10.49 -7.50 -16.55
C GLU A 165 11.56 -6.69 -15.81
N GLN A 166 11.75 -5.42 -16.21
CA GLN A 166 12.52 -4.41 -15.48
C GLN A 166 11.58 -3.38 -14.85
N PRO A 167 10.99 -3.65 -13.68
CA PRO A 167 10.04 -2.74 -13.03
C PRO A 167 10.69 -1.41 -12.62
N GLU A 168 12.00 -1.38 -12.38
CA GLU A 168 12.76 -0.14 -12.18
C GLU A 168 12.73 0.74 -13.44
N GLN A 169 12.90 0.13 -14.61
CA GLN A 169 12.81 0.84 -15.90
C GLN A 169 11.38 1.31 -16.14
N ALA A 170 10.38 0.46 -15.88
CA ALA A 170 8.97 0.82 -16.04
C ALA A 170 8.55 1.98 -15.10
N ALA A 171 9.08 2.02 -13.88
CA ALA A 171 8.83 3.11 -12.93
C ALA A 171 9.39 4.45 -13.46
N VAL A 172 10.65 4.48 -13.90
CA VAL A 172 11.25 5.70 -14.49
C VAL A 172 10.53 6.09 -15.79
N GLN A 173 10.16 5.14 -16.64
CA GLN A 173 9.36 5.43 -17.83
C GLN A 173 8.02 6.08 -17.47
N GLN A 174 7.38 5.64 -16.39
CA GLN A 174 6.13 6.22 -15.91
C GLN A 174 6.34 7.64 -15.35
N ASP A 175 7.46 7.90 -14.68
CA ASP A 175 7.84 9.26 -14.23
C ASP A 175 7.92 10.22 -15.43
N PHE A 176 8.66 9.83 -16.46
CA PHE A 176 8.81 10.66 -17.66
C PHE A 176 7.51 10.81 -18.46
N LYS A 177 6.63 9.81 -18.49
CA LYS A 177 5.28 9.95 -19.08
C LYS A 177 4.44 10.99 -18.34
N GLN A 178 4.45 10.98 -17.01
CA GLN A 178 3.70 11.94 -16.20
C GLN A 178 4.27 13.36 -16.32
N VAL A 179 5.60 13.51 -16.26
CA VAL A 179 6.27 14.81 -16.44
C VAL A 179 6.06 15.36 -17.85
N ARG A 180 6.09 14.50 -18.88
CA ARG A 180 5.74 14.90 -20.26
C ARG A 180 4.33 15.46 -20.36
N GLN A 181 3.34 14.79 -19.76
CA GLN A 181 1.95 15.29 -19.73
C GLN A 181 1.85 16.64 -19.02
N LEU A 182 2.59 16.84 -17.92
CA LEU A 182 2.66 18.14 -17.24
C LEU A 182 3.23 19.24 -18.13
N VAL A 183 4.31 18.98 -18.86
CA VAL A 183 4.92 19.95 -19.79
C VAL A 183 3.93 20.28 -20.92
N GLN A 184 3.30 19.27 -21.52
CA GLN A 184 2.34 19.43 -22.62
C GLN A 184 1.08 20.22 -22.23
N HIS A 185 0.64 20.10 -20.98
CA HIS A 185 -0.57 20.75 -20.48
C HIS A 185 -0.28 21.88 -19.49
N PHE A 186 0.97 22.35 -19.42
CA PHE A 186 1.38 23.41 -18.50
C PHE A 186 0.57 24.69 -18.66
N ASN A 187 0.27 25.07 -19.91
CA ASN A 187 -0.46 26.29 -20.22
C ASN A 187 -1.94 26.22 -19.80
N ASP A 188 -2.52 25.02 -19.68
CA ASP A 188 -3.87 24.80 -19.14
C ASP A 188 -3.78 24.62 -17.61
N GLN A 189 -4.11 25.66 -16.86
CA GLN A 189 -4.02 25.66 -15.41
C GLN A 189 -4.86 24.55 -14.75
N ALA A 190 -6.07 24.29 -15.25
CA ALA A 190 -6.98 23.33 -14.61
C ALA A 190 -6.41 21.91 -14.78
N THR A 191 -6.05 21.55 -16.01
CA THR A 191 -5.46 20.24 -16.32
C THR A 191 -4.10 20.06 -15.67
N PHE A 192 -3.25 21.10 -15.65
CA PHE A 192 -1.95 21.07 -14.97
C PHE A 192 -2.09 20.79 -13.46
N ASN A 193 -3.04 21.46 -12.80
CA ASN A 193 -3.28 21.27 -11.37
C ASN A 193 -3.74 19.84 -11.05
N ASP A 194 -4.55 19.22 -11.92
CA ASP A 194 -4.99 17.83 -11.74
C ASP A 194 -3.87 16.82 -12.02
N LEU A 195 -3.10 17.00 -13.09
CA LEU A 195 -1.93 16.17 -13.39
C LEU A 195 -0.87 16.25 -12.29
N THR A 196 -0.71 17.41 -11.66
CA THR A 196 0.26 17.59 -10.56
C THR A 196 -0.02 16.62 -9.41
N LYS A 197 -1.30 16.32 -9.13
CA LYS A 197 -1.72 15.37 -8.08
C LYS A 197 -1.28 13.94 -8.40
N SER A 198 -1.43 13.49 -9.65
CA SER A 198 -1.03 12.14 -10.06
C SER A 198 0.48 12.02 -10.24
N THR A 199 1.15 13.06 -10.73
CA THR A 199 2.60 13.03 -10.97
C THR A 199 3.38 12.90 -9.67
N VAL A 200 3.06 13.68 -8.63
CA VAL A 200 3.79 13.58 -7.35
C VAL A 200 3.62 12.21 -6.70
N ASN A 201 2.43 11.60 -6.81
CA ASN A 201 2.20 10.22 -6.35
C ASN A 201 3.07 9.23 -7.11
N THR A 202 3.16 9.39 -8.43
CA THR A 202 3.96 8.53 -9.30
C THR A 202 5.44 8.62 -8.94
N LEU A 203 5.97 9.83 -8.80
CA LEU A 203 7.37 10.05 -8.41
C LEU A 203 7.69 9.42 -7.04
N MET A 204 6.81 9.58 -6.04
CA MET A 204 7.01 8.93 -4.74
C MET A 204 7.00 7.40 -4.83
N LEU A 205 6.08 6.81 -5.62
CA LEU A 205 6.01 5.36 -5.84
C LEU A 205 7.25 4.84 -6.57
N SER A 206 7.73 5.55 -7.58
CA SER A 206 8.96 5.23 -8.31
C SER A 206 10.18 5.28 -7.40
N SER A 207 10.24 6.27 -6.50
CA SER A 207 11.28 6.36 -5.47
C SER A 207 11.28 5.13 -4.56
N ASP A 208 10.11 4.67 -4.12
CA ASP A 208 9.97 3.44 -3.34
C ASP A 208 10.43 2.22 -4.14
N VAL A 209 9.97 2.05 -5.39
CA VAL A 209 10.40 0.95 -6.27
C VAL A 209 11.92 0.91 -6.40
N LEU A 210 12.53 2.04 -6.75
CA LEU A 210 13.98 2.17 -6.91
C LEU A 210 14.72 1.88 -5.61
N SER A 211 14.19 2.28 -4.45
CA SER A 211 14.84 2.01 -3.16
C SER A 211 14.89 0.52 -2.79
N THR A 212 13.96 -0.31 -3.29
CA THR A 212 13.77 -1.70 -2.81
C THR A 212 14.61 -2.79 -3.49
N THR A 213 15.27 -2.49 -4.62
CA THR A 213 16.15 -3.41 -5.38
C THR A 213 17.34 -3.89 -4.54
N ARG A 214 17.74 -5.17 -4.66
CA ARG A 214 18.60 -5.83 -3.65
C ARG A 214 20.09 -5.87 -3.93
N SER A 215 20.56 -6.44 -5.04
CA SER A 215 21.95 -6.91 -5.03
C SER A 215 22.90 -5.71 -5.01
N THR A 216 23.87 -5.70 -4.09
CA THR A 216 24.96 -4.71 -4.09
C THR A 216 25.64 -4.64 -5.47
N LEU A 217 25.61 -5.73 -6.24
CA LEU A 217 26.05 -5.81 -7.63
C LEU A 217 25.12 -5.08 -8.62
N GLN A 218 23.79 -5.23 -8.52
CA GLN A 218 22.81 -4.51 -9.35
C GLN A 218 22.71 -3.04 -8.97
N LYS A 219 22.81 -2.71 -7.67
CA LYS A 219 22.93 -1.33 -7.20
C LYS A 219 24.21 -0.64 -7.72
N LYS A 220 25.26 -1.43 -8.00
CA LYS A 220 26.50 -0.98 -8.65
C LYS A 220 26.43 -1.05 -10.17
N ALA A 221 25.39 -1.64 -10.76
CA ALA A 221 25.24 -1.68 -12.19
C ALA A 221 24.93 -0.26 -12.67
N ALA A 222 25.71 0.21 -13.63
CA ALA A 222 25.57 1.58 -14.14
C ALA A 222 24.16 1.82 -14.70
N ALA A 223 23.52 0.82 -15.32
CA ALA A 223 22.15 0.92 -15.79
C ALA A 223 21.15 1.31 -14.67
N TYR A 224 21.23 0.69 -13.49
CA TYR A 224 20.34 1.02 -12.37
C TYR A 224 20.66 2.39 -11.76
N GLN A 225 21.94 2.73 -11.63
CA GLN A 225 22.35 4.05 -11.15
C GLN A 225 21.93 5.16 -12.12
N ARG A 226 21.94 4.89 -13.43
CA ARG A 226 21.38 5.77 -14.46
C ARG A 226 19.88 5.99 -14.24
N LEU A 227 19.13 4.93 -13.93
CA LEU A 227 17.71 5.06 -13.57
C LEU A 227 17.49 5.94 -12.34
N ILE A 228 18.34 5.85 -11.31
CA ILE A 228 18.28 6.75 -10.15
C ILE A 228 18.54 8.21 -10.54
N LEU A 229 19.54 8.46 -11.38
CA LEU A 229 19.84 9.81 -11.86
C LEU A 229 18.68 10.36 -12.70
N LEU A 230 18.15 9.57 -13.63
CA LEU A 230 16.98 9.92 -14.44
C LEU A 230 15.75 10.23 -13.58
N HIS A 231 15.50 9.43 -12.55
CA HIS A 231 14.42 9.68 -11.59
C HIS A 231 14.61 11.03 -10.87
N ARG A 232 15.82 11.34 -10.40
CA ARG A 232 16.12 12.65 -9.78
C ARG A 232 15.95 13.81 -10.75
N ILE A 233 16.28 13.61 -12.02
CA ILE A 233 16.05 14.62 -13.06
C ILE A 233 14.54 14.82 -13.27
N ALA A 234 13.74 13.76 -13.31
CA ALA A 234 12.29 13.87 -13.38
C ALA A 234 11.70 14.62 -12.15
N GLU A 235 12.20 14.35 -10.95
CA GLU A 235 11.87 15.12 -9.74
C GLU A 235 12.26 16.60 -9.86
N GLY A 236 13.42 16.88 -10.47
CA GLY A 236 13.90 18.22 -10.77
C GLY A 236 12.99 18.95 -11.76
N ILE A 237 12.66 18.32 -12.89
CA ILE A 237 11.76 18.88 -13.92
C ILE A 237 10.39 19.18 -13.31
N TYR A 238 9.82 18.22 -12.57
CA TYR A 238 8.56 18.44 -11.86
C TYR A 238 8.64 19.65 -10.92
N SER A 239 9.72 19.75 -10.13
CA SER A 239 9.89 20.88 -9.22
C SER A 239 10.04 22.21 -9.96
N GLU A 240 10.75 22.25 -11.08
CA GLU A 240 10.96 23.47 -11.84
C GLU A 240 9.66 23.93 -12.50
N LEU A 241 8.83 23.01 -13.01
CA LEU A 241 7.49 23.33 -13.51
C LEU A 241 6.62 23.95 -12.41
N LEU A 242 6.68 23.42 -11.18
CA LEU A 242 5.96 24.03 -10.07
C LEU A 242 6.49 25.42 -9.71
N GLU A 243 7.81 25.62 -9.77
CA GLU A 243 8.44 26.92 -9.51
C GLU A 243 8.04 27.96 -10.57
N LEU A 244 8.07 27.60 -11.86
CA LEU A 244 7.61 28.44 -12.97
C LEU A 244 6.13 28.80 -12.83
N ASN A 245 5.30 27.80 -12.48
CA ASN A 245 3.87 28.03 -12.23
C ASN A 245 3.65 28.97 -11.03
N ALA A 246 4.40 28.80 -9.94
CA ALA A 246 4.30 29.66 -8.76
C ALA A 246 4.73 31.11 -9.05
N LYS A 247 5.72 31.30 -9.93
CA LYS A 247 6.17 32.62 -10.40
C LYS A 247 5.28 33.23 -11.50
N GLY A 248 4.27 32.50 -11.97
CA GLY A 248 3.35 32.96 -13.02
C GLY A 248 3.97 33.00 -14.43
N HIS A 249 5.08 32.30 -14.65
CA HIS A 249 5.75 32.27 -15.95
C HIS A 249 5.03 31.32 -16.91
N ARG A 250 4.11 31.89 -17.71
CA ARG A 250 3.33 31.23 -18.77
C ARG A 250 3.26 32.16 -19.99
N PRO A 251 3.18 31.63 -21.23
CA PRO A 251 3.17 30.22 -21.59
C PRO A 251 4.58 29.60 -21.67
N LEU A 252 4.68 28.27 -21.58
CA LEU A 252 5.92 27.55 -21.88
C LEU A 252 6.29 27.70 -23.36
N PRO A 253 7.54 28.06 -23.70
CA PRO A 253 8.03 28.05 -25.06
C PRO A 253 7.79 26.69 -25.75
N PRO A 254 7.26 26.65 -26.98
CA PRO A 254 6.98 25.39 -27.70
C PRO A 254 8.21 24.48 -27.83
N ILE A 255 9.40 25.08 -27.93
CA ILE A 255 10.66 24.34 -28.02
C ILE A 255 10.90 23.44 -26.80
N ILE A 256 10.47 23.84 -25.61
CA ILE A 256 10.61 23.04 -24.38
C ILE A 256 9.69 21.82 -24.43
N VAL A 257 8.47 21.98 -24.96
CA VAL A 257 7.52 20.86 -25.16
C VAL A 257 8.12 19.85 -26.14
N GLU A 258 8.69 20.33 -27.24
CA GLU A 258 9.38 19.47 -28.22
C GLU A 258 10.60 18.76 -27.63
N MET A 259 11.40 19.45 -26.81
CA MET A 259 12.55 18.85 -26.12
C MET A 259 12.11 17.75 -25.15
N MET A 260 11.06 18.00 -24.38
CA MET A 260 10.52 17.02 -23.44
C MET A 260 9.98 15.79 -24.17
N ASP A 261 9.26 15.99 -25.28
CA ASP A 261 8.77 14.89 -26.12
C ASP A 261 9.92 14.05 -26.68
N TYR A 262 11.00 14.70 -27.14
CA TYR A 262 12.19 14.04 -27.66
C TYR A 262 12.89 13.16 -26.61
N VAL A 263 13.17 13.69 -25.41
CA VAL A 263 13.84 12.91 -24.36
C VAL A 263 12.95 11.82 -23.80
N THR A 264 11.63 12.06 -23.72
CA THR A 264 10.68 11.07 -23.20
C THR A 264 10.54 9.89 -24.16
N SER A 265 10.42 10.12 -25.47
CA SER A 265 10.37 9.03 -26.45
C SER A 265 11.65 8.18 -26.40
N SER A 266 12.81 8.80 -26.18
CA SER A 266 14.08 8.08 -26.00
C SER A 266 14.04 7.11 -24.80
N ILE A 267 13.43 7.51 -23.69
CA ILE A 267 13.33 6.71 -22.45
C ILE A 267 12.22 5.65 -22.53
N VAL A 268 11.06 6.03 -23.06
CA VAL A 268 9.84 5.20 -23.08
C VAL A 268 9.88 4.18 -24.20
N GLU A 269 10.26 4.60 -25.40
CA GLU A 269 10.21 3.75 -26.60
C GLU A 269 11.54 3.00 -26.80
N GLY A 270 12.62 3.39 -26.11
CA GLY A 270 13.93 2.76 -26.22
C GLY A 270 14.60 2.94 -27.58
N VAL A 271 13.99 3.71 -28.47
CA VAL A 271 14.56 4.12 -29.75
C VAL A 271 15.37 5.37 -29.46
N ALA A 272 16.70 5.24 -29.43
CA ALA A 272 17.55 6.41 -29.52
C ALA A 272 17.15 7.14 -30.81
N PRO A 273 16.65 8.38 -30.75
CA PRO A 273 16.27 9.10 -31.95
C PRO A 273 17.48 9.11 -32.87
N ASN A 274 17.29 8.67 -34.12
CA ASN A 274 18.35 8.50 -35.13
C ASN A 274 19.17 9.77 -35.42
N ARG A 275 18.85 10.90 -34.76
CA ARG A 275 19.52 12.20 -34.87
C ARG A 275 19.61 12.86 -33.49
N PRO A 276 20.78 13.40 -33.11
CA PRO A 276 20.91 14.24 -31.92
C PRO A 276 20.06 15.50 -32.06
N TRP A 277 19.64 16.09 -30.94
CA TRP A 277 18.93 17.36 -30.94
C TRP A 277 19.79 18.45 -31.61
N ARG A 278 19.27 19.10 -32.65
CA ARG A 278 20.00 20.11 -33.46
C ARG A 278 19.35 21.49 -33.48
N LYS A 279 18.14 21.63 -32.92
CA LYS A 279 17.47 22.93 -32.88
C LYS A 279 18.16 23.81 -31.83
N ARG A 280 18.44 25.07 -32.17
CA ARG A 280 18.92 26.03 -31.17
C ARG A 280 17.81 26.26 -30.16
N VAL A 281 18.16 26.19 -28.88
CA VAL A 281 17.26 26.51 -27.79
C VAL A 281 17.54 27.96 -27.42
N ASP A 282 16.68 28.84 -27.91
CA ASP A 282 16.69 30.26 -27.59
C ASP A 282 15.45 30.54 -26.76
N VAL A 283 15.62 30.59 -25.45
CA VAL A 283 14.56 30.84 -24.47
C VAL A 283 15.03 31.89 -23.49
N ALA A 284 14.09 32.60 -22.87
CA ALA A 284 14.44 33.54 -21.80
C ALA A 284 15.11 32.82 -20.62
N ASP A 285 16.05 33.49 -19.96
CA ASP A 285 16.82 33.01 -18.80
C ASP A 285 15.93 32.40 -17.70
N THR A 286 14.67 32.83 -17.61
CA THR A 286 13.68 32.28 -16.68
C THR A 286 13.44 30.78 -16.86
N TYR A 287 13.68 30.23 -18.05
CA TYR A 287 13.48 28.80 -18.38
C TYR A 287 14.78 27.99 -18.40
N ASP A 288 15.94 28.62 -18.16
CA ASP A 288 17.25 27.98 -18.29
C ASP A 288 17.40 26.76 -17.39
N ALA A 289 16.89 26.82 -16.15
CA ALA A 289 16.95 25.69 -15.22
C ALA A 289 16.18 24.47 -15.76
N LEU A 290 14.99 24.69 -16.33
CA LEU A 290 14.18 23.64 -16.94
C LEU A 290 14.87 23.06 -18.16
N VAL A 291 15.42 23.92 -19.01
CA VAL A 291 16.18 23.52 -20.20
C VAL A 291 17.42 22.72 -19.83
N GLN A 292 18.19 23.14 -18.82
CA GLN A 292 19.36 22.43 -18.31
C GLN A 292 18.98 21.05 -17.76
N LEU A 293 17.88 20.94 -17.02
CA LEU A 293 17.38 19.66 -16.54
C LEU A 293 17.02 18.72 -17.71
N ILE A 294 16.33 19.22 -18.73
CA ILE A 294 15.97 18.42 -19.92
C ILE A 294 17.23 18.00 -20.69
N PHE A 295 18.23 18.88 -20.83
CA PHE A 295 19.52 18.49 -21.42
C PHE A 295 20.27 17.46 -20.59
N HIS A 296 20.20 17.56 -19.26
CA HIS A 296 20.84 16.61 -18.35
C HIS A 296 20.24 15.20 -18.49
N VAL A 297 18.98 15.08 -18.95
CA VAL A 297 18.40 13.77 -19.31
C VAL A 297 19.24 13.11 -20.41
N ASP A 298 19.49 13.82 -21.51
CA ASP A 298 20.28 13.31 -22.64
C ASP A 298 21.72 13.04 -22.23
N GLU A 299 22.31 13.93 -21.42
CA GLU A 299 23.66 13.74 -20.85
C GLU A 299 23.74 12.43 -20.04
N VAL A 300 22.80 12.18 -19.13
CA VAL A 300 22.77 10.96 -18.30
C VAL A 300 22.51 9.70 -19.14
N LEU A 301 21.70 9.80 -20.19
CA LEU A 301 21.49 8.70 -21.14
C LEU A 301 22.78 8.32 -21.87
N GLN A 302 23.60 9.32 -22.25
CA GLN A 302 24.86 9.13 -22.98
C GLN A 302 26.09 8.94 -22.05
N MET A 303 25.92 9.18 -20.74
CA MET A 303 27.01 9.16 -19.77
C MET A 303 27.68 7.79 -19.66
N PRO A 304 29.03 7.71 -19.70
CA PRO A 304 29.77 6.46 -19.49
C PRO A 304 29.48 5.83 -18.12
N ASP A 305 29.44 4.51 -18.09
CA ASP A 305 29.06 3.71 -16.92
C ASP A 305 29.88 4.02 -15.63
N GLU A 306 31.15 4.37 -15.78
CA GLU A 306 32.03 4.73 -14.66
C GLU A 306 31.70 6.10 -14.04
N GLN A 307 31.23 7.06 -14.84
CA GLN A 307 30.82 8.38 -14.34
C GLN A 307 29.46 8.28 -13.62
N VAL A 308 28.52 7.50 -14.18
CA VAL A 308 27.23 7.22 -13.55
C VAL A 308 27.40 6.63 -12.15
N LYS A 309 28.35 5.69 -11.98
CA LYS A 309 28.66 5.07 -10.69
C LYS A 309 29.15 6.05 -9.62
N ARG A 310 29.86 7.10 -10.00
CA ARG A 310 30.40 8.11 -9.08
C ARG A 310 29.35 9.11 -8.62
N GLN A 311 28.38 9.43 -9.47
CA GLN A 311 27.35 10.43 -9.18
C GLN A 311 26.13 9.85 -8.45
N ALA A 312 25.81 8.57 -8.67
CA ALA A 312 24.63 7.95 -8.06
C ALA A 312 24.89 7.48 -6.61
N GLN A 313 24.33 8.20 -5.64
CA GLN A 313 24.21 7.72 -4.26
C GLN A 313 22.99 6.80 -4.10
N VAL A 314 23.23 5.54 -3.73
CA VAL A 314 22.16 4.55 -3.51
C VAL A 314 21.81 4.44 -2.03
N THR A 315 20.57 4.81 -1.66
CA THR A 315 20.04 4.61 -0.30
C THR A 315 19.30 3.27 -0.19
N SER A 316 19.42 2.58 0.94
CA SER A 316 18.71 1.31 1.21
C SER A 316 17.38 1.54 1.95
N PRO A 317 16.37 0.69 1.74
CA PRO A 317 15.08 0.82 2.39
C PRO A 317 15.20 0.42 3.86
N GLN A 318 14.55 1.16 4.76
CA GLN A 318 14.66 0.97 6.21
C GLN A 318 13.40 0.31 6.80
N TYR A 319 13.09 -0.91 6.37
CA TYR A 319 11.88 -1.64 6.82
C TYR A 319 11.81 -1.82 8.34
N LEU A 320 12.92 -2.24 8.96
CA LEU A 320 12.98 -2.43 10.41
C LEU A 320 12.80 -1.12 11.17
N ALA A 321 13.38 -0.02 10.68
CA ALA A 321 13.18 1.28 11.29
C ALA A 321 11.68 1.64 11.23
N ARG A 322 11.04 1.58 10.06
CA ARG A 322 9.60 1.86 9.92
C ARG A 322 8.75 1.03 10.88
N LEU A 323 9.04 -0.27 11.03
CA LEU A 323 8.34 -1.14 11.98
C LEU A 323 8.55 -0.73 13.44
N VAL A 324 9.79 -0.45 13.85
CA VAL A 324 10.11 -0.09 15.25
C VAL A 324 9.58 1.30 15.59
N TYR A 325 9.77 2.29 14.73
CA TYR A 325 9.27 3.66 14.95
C TYR A 325 7.74 3.75 14.93
N SER A 326 7.06 2.80 14.30
CA SER A 326 5.60 2.71 14.34
C SER A 326 5.05 2.04 15.60
N LEU A 327 5.88 1.49 16.50
CA LEU A 327 5.46 0.94 17.79
C LEU A 327 5.24 2.06 18.83
N THR A 328 4.48 3.07 18.47
CA THR A 328 4.15 4.19 19.35
C THR A 328 2.64 4.47 19.30
N PRO A 329 2.03 4.93 20.41
CA PRO A 329 0.62 5.34 20.41
C PRO A 329 0.30 6.48 19.42
N GLU A 330 1.31 7.19 18.92
CA GLU A 330 1.19 8.21 17.87
C GLU A 330 0.94 7.59 16.48
N SER A 331 1.39 6.35 16.24
CA SER A 331 1.18 5.67 14.97
C SER A 331 -0.26 5.18 14.82
N MET A 332 -0.91 5.58 13.73
CA MET A 332 -2.27 5.11 13.45
C MET A 332 -2.29 3.60 13.15
N ASN A 333 -1.20 3.07 12.59
CA ASN A 333 -1.03 1.65 12.31
C ASN A 333 -0.97 0.83 13.62
N PHE A 334 -0.32 1.36 14.66
CA PHE A 334 -0.31 0.74 15.99
C PHE A 334 -1.70 0.72 16.63
N ILE A 335 -2.41 1.86 16.59
CA ILE A 335 -3.79 1.94 17.10
C ILE A 335 -4.68 0.92 16.37
N ALA A 336 -4.63 0.88 15.03
CA ALA A 336 -5.41 -0.08 14.24
C ALA A 336 -5.08 -1.53 14.62
N THR A 337 -3.81 -1.84 14.83
CA THR A 337 -3.34 -3.17 15.26
C THR A 337 -3.81 -3.53 16.67
N LEU A 338 -3.85 -2.58 17.60
CA LEU A 338 -4.37 -2.79 18.94
C LEU A 338 -5.88 -3.10 18.89
N LYS A 339 -6.65 -2.34 18.11
CA LYS A 339 -8.08 -2.62 17.87
C LYS A 339 -8.29 -4.02 17.30
N TYR A 340 -7.50 -4.37 16.29
CA TYR A 340 -7.50 -5.70 15.69
C TYR A 340 -7.19 -6.80 16.71
N THR A 341 -6.19 -6.60 17.57
CA THR A 341 -5.80 -7.53 18.63
C THR A 341 -6.95 -7.79 19.61
N VAL A 342 -7.66 -6.74 20.05
CA VAL A 342 -8.80 -6.88 20.95
C VAL A 342 -9.94 -7.66 20.28
N ILE A 343 -10.30 -7.31 19.04
CA ILE A 343 -11.39 -7.97 18.31
C ILE A 343 -11.08 -9.45 18.05
N ILE A 344 -9.87 -9.75 17.58
CA ILE A 344 -9.45 -11.13 17.36
C ILE A 344 -9.34 -11.89 18.67
N GLY A 345 -8.79 -11.29 19.72
CA GLY A 345 -8.73 -11.88 21.06
C GLY A 345 -10.11 -12.26 21.60
N CYS A 346 -11.09 -11.35 21.51
CA CYS A 346 -12.48 -11.65 21.87
C CYS A 346 -13.07 -12.80 21.02
N SER A 347 -12.77 -12.82 19.72
CA SER A 347 -13.27 -13.88 18.82
C SER A 347 -12.69 -15.25 19.15
N ILE A 348 -11.41 -15.33 19.50
CA ILE A 348 -10.75 -16.56 19.95
C ILE A 348 -11.30 -16.99 21.31
N MET A 349 -11.44 -16.06 22.26
CA MET A 349 -11.97 -16.34 23.59
C MET A 349 -13.40 -16.91 23.53
N ILE A 350 -14.28 -16.31 22.72
CA ILE A 350 -15.64 -16.81 22.50
C ILE A 350 -15.59 -18.21 21.90
N ALA A 351 -14.72 -18.43 20.90
CA ALA A 351 -14.60 -19.73 20.28
C ALA A 351 -14.15 -20.84 21.25
N LEU A 352 -13.26 -20.51 22.20
CA LEU A 352 -12.78 -21.43 23.24
C LEU A 352 -13.82 -21.68 24.35
N VAL A 353 -14.55 -20.65 24.81
CA VAL A 353 -15.49 -20.77 25.94
C VAL A 353 -16.72 -21.59 25.59
N PHE A 354 -17.21 -21.46 24.35
CA PHE A 354 -18.41 -22.14 23.89
C PHE A 354 -18.13 -23.51 23.24
N ASP A 355 -16.88 -24.00 23.33
CA ASP A 355 -16.42 -25.27 22.78
C ASP A 355 -16.90 -25.50 21.33
N PHE A 356 -16.80 -24.45 20.51
CA PHE A 356 -17.23 -24.55 19.11
C PHE A 356 -16.35 -25.59 18.41
N GLU A 357 -16.99 -26.62 17.84
CA GLU A 357 -16.34 -27.54 16.92
C GLU A 357 -15.63 -26.73 15.83
N ARG A 358 -14.28 -26.68 15.87
CA ARG A 358 -13.45 -25.94 14.90
C ARG A 358 -13.53 -24.41 15.07
N ALA A 359 -13.36 -23.97 16.31
CA ALA A 359 -13.20 -22.59 16.80
C ALA A 359 -12.43 -21.56 15.92
N TYR A 360 -11.63 -21.98 14.93
CA TYR A 360 -10.79 -21.08 14.13
C TYR A 360 -11.51 -20.32 13.00
N TRP A 361 -12.70 -20.76 12.58
CA TRP A 361 -13.46 -20.04 11.54
C TRP A 361 -14.03 -18.72 12.04
N ILE A 362 -14.30 -18.60 13.34
CA ILE A 362 -14.75 -17.38 14.01
C ILE A 362 -13.68 -16.27 13.89
N PRO A 363 -12.43 -16.45 14.39
CA PRO A 363 -11.38 -15.44 14.27
C PRO A 363 -10.97 -15.18 12.82
N LEU A 364 -10.97 -16.19 11.94
CA LEU A 364 -10.72 -15.95 10.51
C LEU A 364 -11.82 -15.06 9.90
N SER A 365 -13.09 -15.28 10.27
CA SER A 365 -14.19 -14.45 9.78
C SER A 365 -14.07 -13.01 10.27
N ALA A 366 -13.78 -12.84 11.56
CA ALA A 366 -13.51 -11.52 12.13
C ALA A 366 -12.33 -10.82 11.43
N HIS A 367 -11.23 -11.54 11.19
CA HIS A 367 -10.07 -11.03 10.47
C HIS A 367 -10.44 -10.50 9.09
N THR A 368 -11.15 -11.29 8.27
CA THR A 368 -11.45 -10.88 6.89
C THR A 368 -12.35 -9.66 6.78
N VAL A 369 -13.19 -9.40 7.79
CA VAL A 369 -13.98 -8.16 7.91
C VAL A 369 -13.06 -6.96 8.19
N MET A 370 -12.11 -7.13 9.12
CA MET A 370 -11.15 -6.09 9.54
C MET A 370 -10.14 -5.66 8.47
N ILE A 371 -9.96 -6.44 7.39
CA ILE A 371 -9.09 -6.08 6.26
C ILE A 371 -9.62 -4.84 5.50
N GLY A 372 -10.91 -4.50 5.63
CA GLY A 372 -11.56 -3.44 4.84
C GLY A 372 -10.90 -2.05 4.94
N GLY A 373 -10.04 -1.80 5.92
CA GLY A 373 -9.33 -0.53 6.09
C GLY A 373 -10.24 0.58 6.61
N THR A 374 -11.45 0.74 6.09
CA THR A 374 -12.44 1.71 6.61
C THR A 374 -13.64 1.03 7.24
N THR A 375 -14.41 1.75 8.04
CA THR A 375 -15.66 1.25 8.63
C THR A 375 -16.64 0.81 7.56
N ILE A 376 -16.85 1.62 6.51
CA ILE A 376 -17.75 1.28 5.41
C ILE A 376 -17.29 0.03 4.68
N ALA A 377 -16.01 -0.03 4.30
CA ALA A 377 -15.47 -1.19 3.60
C ALA A 377 -15.49 -2.46 4.46
N SER A 378 -15.32 -2.34 5.78
CA SER A 378 -15.47 -3.47 6.71
C SER A 378 -16.91 -3.99 6.72
N ILE A 379 -17.91 -3.10 6.72
CA ILE A 379 -19.33 -3.50 6.64
C ILE A 379 -19.66 -4.13 5.27
N GLU A 380 -19.17 -3.55 4.18
CA GLU A 380 -19.34 -4.13 2.83
C GLU A 380 -18.70 -5.53 2.74
N ARG A 381 -17.52 -5.73 3.35
CA ARG A 381 -16.89 -7.05 3.46
C ARG A 381 -17.67 -7.99 4.37
N ALA A 382 -18.23 -7.53 5.48
CA ALA A 382 -19.09 -8.33 6.34
C ALA A 382 -20.30 -8.89 5.56
N GLY A 383 -20.99 -8.03 4.80
CA GLY A 383 -22.07 -8.47 3.92
C GLY A 383 -21.58 -9.44 2.85
N GLY A 384 -20.54 -9.06 2.11
CA GLY A 384 -19.98 -9.91 1.05
C GLY A 384 -19.53 -11.28 1.54
N ARG A 385 -18.97 -11.36 2.75
CA ARG A 385 -18.61 -12.62 3.41
C ARG A 385 -19.84 -13.45 3.73
N TRP A 386 -20.84 -12.87 4.38
CA TRP A 386 -22.05 -13.60 4.76
C TRP A 386 -22.82 -14.14 3.55
N PHE A 387 -23.10 -13.28 2.56
CA PHE A 387 -23.77 -13.68 1.32
C PHE A 387 -22.94 -14.67 0.50
N GLY A 388 -21.62 -14.44 0.36
CA GLY A 388 -20.73 -15.34 -0.33
C GLY A 388 -20.69 -16.73 0.32
N THR A 389 -20.61 -16.81 1.64
CA THR A 389 -20.63 -18.09 2.36
C THR A 389 -21.97 -18.81 2.22
N LEU A 390 -23.09 -18.09 2.27
CA LEU A 390 -24.42 -18.70 2.06
C LEU A 390 -24.54 -19.35 0.67
N VAL A 391 -24.19 -18.61 -0.38
CA VAL A 391 -24.25 -19.12 -1.76
C VAL A 391 -23.22 -20.24 -1.98
N GLY A 392 -22.00 -20.08 -1.46
CA GLY A 392 -20.95 -21.07 -1.58
C GLY A 392 -21.27 -22.40 -0.88
N ILE A 393 -21.94 -22.36 0.28
CA ILE A 393 -22.47 -23.57 0.94
C ILE A 393 -23.47 -24.28 0.02
N GLY A 394 -24.41 -23.53 -0.58
CA GLY A 394 -25.38 -24.10 -1.52
C GLY A 394 -24.72 -24.78 -2.72
N ILE A 395 -23.72 -24.13 -3.33
CA ILE A 395 -22.96 -24.72 -4.45
C ILE A 395 -22.19 -25.96 -3.99
N ALA A 396 -21.55 -25.92 -2.83
CA ALA A 396 -20.82 -27.07 -2.29
C ALA A 396 -21.75 -28.27 -2.06
N ILE A 397 -22.95 -28.04 -1.51
CA ILE A 397 -23.97 -29.09 -1.34
C ILE A 397 -24.34 -29.68 -2.71
N VAL A 398 -24.63 -28.84 -3.70
CA VAL A 398 -24.96 -29.31 -5.06
C VAL A 398 -23.84 -30.17 -5.64
N VAL A 399 -22.58 -29.74 -5.52
CA VAL A 399 -21.42 -30.54 -5.99
C VAL A 399 -21.35 -31.89 -5.27
N LEU A 400 -21.58 -31.91 -3.95
CA LEU A 400 -21.54 -33.14 -3.16
C LEU A 400 -22.69 -34.11 -3.46
N LEU A 401 -23.87 -33.61 -3.88
CA LEU A 401 -25.00 -34.46 -4.28
C LEU A 401 -24.72 -35.33 -5.51
N PHE A 402 -23.75 -34.96 -6.34
CA PHE A 402 -23.34 -35.76 -7.50
C PHE A 402 -22.36 -36.89 -7.14
N GLU A 403 -22.04 -37.07 -5.85
CA GLU A 403 -21.07 -38.06 -5.37
C GLU A 403 -19.77 -38.08 -6.22
N PRO A 404 -19.12 -36.91 -6.40
CA PRO A 404 -18.01 -36.80 -7.34
C PRO A 404 -16.83 -37.65 -6.90
N ASN A 405 -16.17 -38.29 -7.86
CA ASN A 405 -14.92 -38.98 -7.59
C ASN A 405 -13.82 -37.99 -7.14
N LEU A 406 -12.76 -38.51 -6.52
CA LEU A 406 -11.67 -37.71 -5.95
C LEU A 406 -11.03 -36.75 -6.98
N LEU A 407 -10.90 -37.19 -8.23
CA LEU A 407 -10.30 -36.37 -9.30
C LEU A 407 -11.17 -35.13 -9.60
N ILE A 408 -12.49 -35.30 -9.69
CA ILE A 408 -13.42 -34.18 -9.90
C ILE A 408 -13.35 -33.19 -8.74
N VAL A 409 -13.31 -33.67 -7.49
CA VAL A 409 -13.17 -32.79 -6.31
C VAL A 409 -11.88 -31.96 -6.39
N VAL A 410 -10.76 -32.60 -6.73
CA VAL A 410 -9.47 -31.91 -6.91
C VAL A 410 -9.54 -30.86 -8.03
N LEU A 411 -10.12 -31.19 -9.19
CA LEU A 411 -10.27 -30.24 -10.29
C LEU A 411 -11.14 -29.04 -9.90
N VAL A 412 -12.27 -29.28 -9.22
CA VAL A 412 -13.15 -28.22 -8.71
C VAL A 412 -12.40 -27.32 -7.73
N MET A 413 -11.60 -27.89 -6.82
CA MET A 413 -10.79 -27.10 -5.90
C MET A 413 -9.75 -26.23 -6.60
N CYS A 414 -9.11 -26.74 -7.66
CA CYS A 414 -8.13 -25.98 -8.44
C CYS A 414 -8.78 -24.84 -9.22
N ILE A 415 -9.94 -25.10 -9.84
CA ILE A 415 -10.75 -24.07 -10.52
C ILE A 415 -11.19 -23.01 -9.51
N CYS A 416 -11.67 -23.42 -8.34
CA CYS A 416 -12.07 -22.48 -7.29
C CYS A 416 -10.89 -21.62 -6.82
N SER A 417 -9.70 -22.20 -6.67
CA SER A 417 -8.49 -21.45 -6.34
C SER A 417 -8.14 -20.40 -7.38
N ALA A 418 -8.22 -20.77 -8.66
CA ALA A 418 -7.95 -19.85 -9.77
C ALA A 418 -8.96 -18.70 -9.83
N LEU A 419 -10.25 -19.02 -9.72
CA LEU A 419 -11.32 -18.02 -9.71
C LEU A 419 -11.23 -17.10 -8.49
N THR A 420 -10.80 -17.62 -7.34
CA THR A 420 -10.60 -16.80 -6.13
C THR A 420 -9.60 -15.69 -6.40
N GLU A 421 -8.40 -16.02 -6.87
CA GLU A 421 -7.36 -15.01 -7.12
C GLU A 421 -7.70 -14.08 -8.29
N MET A 422 -8.45 -14.56 -9.28
CA MET A 422 -8.95 -13.74 -10.39
C MET A 422 -9.98 -12.69 -9.92
N LEU A 423 -10.85 -13.04 -8.96
CA LEU A 423 -12.02 -12.24 -8.57
C LEU A 423 -11.83 -11.43 -7.29
N ILE A 424 -10.89 -11.78 -6.40
CA ILE A 424 -10.75 -11.16 -5.08
C ILE A 424 -10.56 -9.63 -5.12
N GLY A 425 -9.90 -9.12 -6.16
CA GLY A 425 -9.74 -7.68 -6.40
C GLY A 425 -10.95 -7.02 -7.07
N ALA A 426 -11.76 -7.78 -7.80
CA ALA A 426 -12.87 -7.31 -8.60
C ALA A 426 -14.21 -7.32 -7.84
N ASN A 427 -14.50 -8.38 -7.10
CA ASN A 427 -15.68 -8.51 -6.23
C ASN A 427 -15.42 -9.52 -5.08
N TYR A 428 -15.47 -9.00 -3.85
CA TYR A 428 -15.19 -9.80 -2.66
C TYR A 428 -16.25 -10.88 -2.37
N ALA A 429 -17.53 -10.61 -2.62
CA ALA A 429 -18.60 -11.57 -2.35
C ALA A 429 -18.52 -12.80 -3.25
N LEU A 430 -18.25 -12.60 -4.55
CA LEU A 430 -18.02 -13.67 -5.51
C LEU A 430 -16.79 -14.50 -5.15
N ALA A 431 -15.69 -13.86 -4.76
CA ALA A 431 -14.51 -14.56 -4.28
C ALA A 431 -14.82 -15.41 -3.04
N MET A 432 -15.58 -14.87 -2.08
CA MET A 432 -15.99 -15.61 -0.87
C MET A 432 -16.90 -16.80 -1.17
N CYS A 433 -17.73 -16.71 -2.20
CA CYS A 433 -18.53 -17.84 -2.69
C CYS A 433 -17.64 -19.01 -3.09
N VAL A 434 -16.67 -18.73 -3.96
CA VAL A 434 -15.74 -19.74 -4.50
C VAL A 434 -14.79 -20.28 -3.41
N ILE A 435 -14.28 -19.41 -2.52
CA ILE A 435 -13.48 -19.80 -1.36
C ILE A 435 -14.26 -20.77 -0.47
N THR A 436 -15.55 -20.51 -0.24
CA THR A 436 -16.37 -21.35 0.64
C THR A 436 -16.51 -22.76 0.05
N VAL A 437 -16.76 -22.87 -1.26
CA VAL A 437 -16.78 -24.16 -1.96
C VAL A 437 -15.45 -24.89 -1.80
N GLN A 438 -14.34 -24.22 -2.12
CA GLN A 438 -13.00 -24.79 -2.01
C GLN A 438 -12.68 -25.31 -0.62
N VAL A 439 -13.02 -24.53 0.41
CA VAL A 439 -12.71 -24.84 1.81
C VAL A 439 -13.56 -26.00 2.34
N ILE A 440 -14.84 -26.09 1.97
CA ILE A 440 -15.70 -27.21 2.36
C ILE A 440 -15.15 -28.51 1.76
N LEU A 441 -14.79 -28.50 0.47
CA LEU A 441 -14.19 -29.66 -0.19
C LEU A 441 -12.83 -30.04 0.42
N LEU A 442 -11.98 -29.05 0.72
CA LEU A 442 -10.70 -29.26 1.42
C LEU A 442 -10.89 -29.94 2.78
N GLY A 443 -11.85 -29.46 3.58
CA GLY A 443 -12.16 -30.00 4.90
C GLY A 443 -12.70 -31.43 4.84
N GLY A 444 -13.59 -31.72 3.87
CA GLY A 444 -14.10 -33.07 3.65
C GLY A 444 -13.01 -34.07 3.26
N LEU A 445 -12.06 -33.66 2.41
CA LEU A 445 -10.90 -34.48 2.04
C LEU A 445 -9.94 -34.70 3.22
N ALA A 446 -9.72 -33.69 4.06
CA ALA A 446 -8.84 -33.79 5.22
C ALA A 446 -9.38 -34.78 6.29
N GLN A 447 -10.70 -34.93 6.39
CA GLN A 447 -11.37 -35.84 7.32
C GLN A 447 -11.65 -37.23 6.74
N GLY A 448 -11.43 -37.43 5.44
CA GLY A 448 -11.75 -38.69 4.76
C GLY A 448 -13.25 -38.91 4.49
N HIS A 449 -14.12 -37.95 4.81
CA HIS A 449 -15.57 -38.05 4.57
C HIS A 449 -16.15 -36.73 4.03
N LEU A 450 -16.76 -36.79 2.85
CA LEU A 450 -17.44 -35.67 2.20
C LEU A 450 -18.91 -35.61 2.66
N THR A 451 -19.18 -35.00 3.82
CA THR A 451 -20.54 -34.96 4.41
C THR A 451 -21.12 -33.56 4.44
N MET A 452 -22.43 -33.43 4.19
CA MET A 452 -23.19 -32.17 4.29
C MET A 452 -23.17 -31.55 5.70
N MET A 453 -22.89 -32.33 6.74
CA MET A 453 -22.78 -31.88 8.14
C MET A 453 -21.65 -30.87 8.37
N ILE A 454 -20.66 -30.78 7.48
CA ILE A 454 -19.56 -29.80 7.56
C ILE A 454 -20.05 -28.38 7.22
N ALA A 455 -21.19 -28.24 6.53
CA ALA A 455 -21.65 -26.96 5.99
C ALA A 455 -22.38 -26.07 7.02
N LEU A 456 -23.15 -26.65 7.95
CA LEU A 456 -23.93 -25.90 8.94
C LEU A 456 -23.06 -25.18 9.99
N PRO A 457 -22.05 -25.83 10.63
CA PRO A 457 -21.14 -25.15 11.55
C PRO A 457 -20.45 -23.95 10.88
N ARG A 458 -20.15 -24.07 9.59
CA ARG A 458 -19.51 -23.00 8.84
C ARG A 458 -20.34 -21.73 8.74
N LEU A 459 -21.66 -21.84 8.58
CA LEU A 459 -22.54 -20.67 8.55
C LEU A 459 -22.56 -19.99 9.93
N LEU A 460 -22.70 -20.78 10.99
CA LEU A 460 -22.70 -20.28 12.37
C LEU A 460 -21.39 -19.59 12.74
N ASP A 461 -20.24 -20.24 12.54
CA ASP A 461 -18.93 -19.67 12.85
C ASP A 461 -18.67 -18.37 12.10
N THR A 462 -19.10 -18.33 10.84
CA THR A 462 -18.95 -17.15 9.99
C THR A 462 -19.82 -16.01 10.49
N THR A 463 -21.07 -16.29 10.86
CA THR A 463 -21.98 -15.30 11.44
C THR A 463 -21.46 -14.76 12.77
N VAL A 464 -21.01 -15.62 13.68
CA VAL A 464 -20.47 -15.19 14.99
C VAL A 464 -19.25 -14.31 14.80
N GLY A 465 -18.29 -14.71 13.96
CA GLY A 465 -17.09 -13.91 13.69
C GLY A 465 -17.41 -12.56 13.03
N ILE A 466 -18.38 -12.52 12.12
CA ILE A 466 -18.86 -11.26 11.51
C ILE A 466 -19.49 -10.35 12.56
N VAL A 467 -20.36 -10.87 13.42
CA VAL A 467 -21.04 -10.09 14.46
C VAL A 467 -20.01 -9.47 15.42
N ILE A 468 -19.04 -10.25 15.89
CA ILE A 468 -17.96 -9.76 16.77
C ILE A 468 -17.16 -8.64 16.09
N ALA A 469 -16.77 -8.83 14.82
CA ALA A 469 -16.01 -7.82 14.10
C ALA A 469 -16.82 -6.55 13.84
N VAL A 470 -18.09 -6.67 13.44
CA VAL A 470 -18.97 -5.51 13.21
C VAL A 470 -19.19 -4.73 14.50
N ILE A 471 -19.46 -5.41 15.62
CA ILE A 471 -19.57 -4.76 16.94
C ILE A 471 -18.26 -4.05 17.29
N GLY A 472 -17.12 -4.72 17.14
CA GLY A 472 -15.80 -4.15 17.41
C GLY A 472 -15.49 -2.91 16.57
N VAL A 473 -15.79 -2.97 15.27
CA VAL A 473 -15.61 -1.85 14.33
C VAL A 473 -16.50 -0.67 14.71
N LEU A 474 -17.76 -0.92 15.08
CA LEU A 474 -18.72 0.14 15.42
C LEU A 474 -18.45 0.78 16.79
N LEU A 475 -18.02 0.00 17.78
CA LEU A 475 -17.71 0.50 19.13
C LEU A 475 -16.38 1.27 19.15
N ILE A 476 -15.33 0.71 18.53
CA ILE A 476 -13.96 1.25 18.64
C ILE A 476 -13.65 2.27 17.52
N GLY A 477 -14.50 2.39 16.50
CA GLY A 477 -14.30 3.24 15.32
C GLY A 477 -15.10 4.55 15.29
N ARG A 478 -15.94 4.85 16.29
CA ARG A 478 -17.09 5.75 16.09
C ARG A 478 -16.76 7.21 15.68
N ARG A 479 -15.60 7.81 16.05
CA ARG A 479 -15.22 9.21 15.70
C ARG A 479 -13.72 9.52 15.76
N LEU A 480 -12.83 8.57 15.48
CA LEU A 480 -11.41 8.80 15.74
C LEU A 480 -10.67 9.48 14.58
N ALA A 481 -10.98 9.16 13.32
CA ALA A 481 -10.19 9.65 12.20
C ALA A 481 -10.61 11.06 11.74
N SER A 482 -11.91 11.31 11.55
CA SER A 482 -12.40 12.64 11.14
C SER A 482 -12.07 13.74 12.15
N LYS A 483 -12.06 13.43 13.45
CA LYS A 483 -11.68 14.38 14.52
C LYS A 483 -10.18 14.61 14.63
N ARG A 484 -9.35 13.60 14.32
CA ARG A 484 -7.88 13.69 14.43
C ARG A 484 -7.21 14.19 13.15
N LEU A 485 -7.88 14.13 12.00
CA LEU A 485 -7.33 14.62 10.74
C LEU A 485 -6.79 16.06 10.84
N PRO A 486 -7.51 17.04 11.41
CA PRO A 486 -6.99 18.40 11.49
C PRO A 486 -5.78 18.51 12.44
N GLU A 487 -5.76 17.74 13.52
CA GLU A 487 -4.60 17.63 14.42
C GLU A 487 -3.37 17.05 13.71
N MET A 488 -3.56 16.01 12.88
CA MET A 488 -2.48 15.40 12.10
C MET A 488 -1.93 16.36 11.04
N MET A 489 -2.79 17.13 10.38
CA MET A 489 -2.37 18.17 9.44
C MET A 489 -1.57 19.26 10.15
N GLY A 490 -2.00 19.69 11.34
CA GLY A 490 -1.23 20.62 12.17
C GLY A 490 0.13 20.07 12.59
N ASN A 491 0.21 18.77 12.90
CA ASN A 491 1.48 18.11 13.22
C ASN A 491 2.41 18.02 12.01
N VAL A 492 1.89 17.75 10.81
CA VAL A 492 2.66 17.82 9.56
C VAL A 492 3.26 19.22 9.38
N ALA A 493 2.43 20.27 9.46
CA ALA A 493 2.88 21.65 9.33
C ALA A 493 3.99 22.01 10.36
N ARG A 494 3.89 21.52 11.60
CA ARG A 494 4.93 21.73 12.63
C ARG A 494 6.23 20.98 12.35
N VAL A 495 6.17 19.75 11.84
CA VAL A 495 7.38 19.00 11.47
C VAL A 495 8.03 19.61 10.23
N GLU A 496 7.23 20.07 9.26
CA GLU A 496 7.72 20.84 8.11
C GLU A 496 8.38 22.14 8.55
N SER A 497 7.79 22.87 9.51
CA SER A 497 8.36 24.07 10.12
C SER A 497 9.74 23.81 10.75
N GLN A 498 9.88 22.71 11.51
CA GLN A 498 11.15 22.30 12.09
C GLN A 498 12.20 22.01 11.02
N MET A 499 11.81 21.31 9.95
CA MET A 499 12.69 21.00 8.82
C MET A 499 13.07 22.24 8.03
N PHE A 500 12.11 23.15 7.81
CA PHE A 500 12.33 24.43 7.15
C PHE A 500 13.34 25.27 7.94
N HIS A 501 13.15 25.41 9.26
CA HIS A 501 14.11 26.08 10.13
C HIS A 501 15.50 25.46 10.01
N TYR A 502 15.58 24.13 10.07
CA TYR A 502 16.84 23.41 9.96
C TYR A 502 17.61 23.70 8.66
N LEU A 503 16.90 23.69 7.53
CA LEU A 503 17.49 23.88 6.21
C LEU A 503 17.92 25.34 5.97
N PHE A 504 17.08 26.30 6.36
CA PHE A 504 17.23 27.71 6.03
C PHE A 504 17.85 28.56 7.14
N SER A 505 18.09 28.01 8.34
CA SER A 505 18.75 28.71 9.45
C SER A 505 20.25 28.88 9.23
N ASN A 506 20.78 29.97 9.80
CA ASN A 506 22.21 30.31 9.88
C ASN A 506 22.99 29.47 10.91
N ASN A 507 22.34 28.67 11.75
CA ASN A 507 22.98 27.98 12.88
C ASN A 507 23.79 26.71 12.51
N ASP A 508 24.17 26.53 11.24
CA ASP A 508 25.05 25.44 10.73
C ASP A 508 24.84 24.05 11.37
N TYR A 509 23.58 23.63 11.52
CA TYR A 509 23.28 22.33 12.08
C TYR A 509 23.84 21.18 11.21
N SER A 510 24.38 20.13 11.84
CA SER A 510 24.99 19.01 11.11
C SER A 510 23.96 18.17 10.33
N VAL A 511 23.82 18.43 9.01
CA VAL A 511 22.85 17.80 8.08
C VAL A 511 22.80 16.27 8.19
N LYS A 512 23.92 15.60 8.48
CA LYS A 512 24.01 14.13 8.34
C LYS A 512 23.33 13.30 9.43
N LYS A 513 23.26 13.77 10.69
CA LYS A 513 22.77 12.93 11.83
C LYS A 513 21.33 13.26 12.21
N THR A 514 20.97 14.54 12.22
CA THR A 514 19.62 15.04 12.55
C THR A 514 18.64 14.76 11.42
N ALA A 515 19.04 14.98 10.16
CA ALA A 515 18.14 14.78 9.02
C ALA A 515 17.59 13.35 8.92
N ARG A 516 18.33 12.30 9.31
CA ARG A 516 17.80 10.92 9.21
C ARG A 516 16.57 10.68 10.08
N ARG A 517 16.59 11.14 11.33
CA ARG A 517 15.47 10.97 12.26
C ARG A 517 14.29 11.83 11.83
N ASP A 518 14.55 13.07 11.43
CA ASP A 518 13.50 14.03 11.08
C ASP A 518 12.87 13.73 9.71
N ILE A 519 13.63 13.22 8.73
CA ILE A 519 13.09 12.69 7.46
C ILE A 519 12.13 11.54 7.73
N LEU A 520 12.52 10.58 8.57
CA LEU A 520 11.66 9.44 8.87
C LEU A 520 10.39 9.90 9.61
N ARG A 521 10.53 10.80 10.58
CA ARG A 521 9.40 11.41 11.29
C ARG A 521 8.47 12.14 10.33
N LEU A 522 9.01 12.95 9.43
CA LEU A 522 8.25 13.71 8.44
C LEU A 522 7.50 12.78 7.48
N LYS A 523 8.17 11.74 6.95
CA LYS A 523 7.52 10.70 6.13
C LYS A 523 6.38 10.00 6.87
N LEU A 524 6.60 9.63 8.14
CA LEU A 524 5.57 9.01 8.98
C LEU A 524 4.37 9.94 9.21
N GLN A 525 4.58 11.24 9.40
CA GLN A 525 3.47 12.18 9.59
C GLN A 525 2.65 12.38 8.31
N ILE A 526 3.29 12.42 7.14
CA ILE A 526 2.59 12.42 5.85
C ILE A 526 1.80 11.11 5.65
N ASP A 527 2.42 9.96 5.89
CA ASP A 527 1.77 8.64 5.81
C ASP A 527 0.56 8.58 6.76
N ASN A 528 0.73 9.06 8.00
CA ASN A 528 -0.35 9.15 9.00
C ASN A 528 -1.48 10.07 8.54
N MET A 529 -1.17 11.25 8.01
CA MET A 529 -2.15 12.22 7.49
C MET A 529 -2.97 11.63 6.33
N GLU A 530 -2.31 11.01 5.35
CA GLU A 530 -3.00 10.36 4.22
C GLU A 530 -3.87 9.20 4.67
N THR A 531 -3.35 8.37 5.57
CA THR A 531 -4.09 7.25 6.15
C THR A 531 -5.32 7.76 6.90
N MET A 532 -5.17 8.82 7.69
CA MET A 532 -6.25 9.45 8.43
C MET A 532 -7.35 9.98 7.52
N TYR A 533 -6.98 10.65 6.42
CA TYR A 533 -7.93 11.16 5.45
C TYR A 533 -8.74 10.03 4.81
N ARG A 534 -8.09 8.93 4.40
CA ARG A 534 -8.78 7.76 3.84
C ARG A 534 -9.76 7.15 4.83
N HIS A 535 -9.36 7.02 6.11
CA HIS A 535 -10.26 6.55 7.16
C HIS A 535 -11.41 7.53 7.39
N ALA A 536 -11.14 8.83 7.55
CA ALA A 536 -12.13 9.87 7.76
C ALA A 536 -13.15 9.94 6.61
N TYR A 537 -12.71 9.76 5.36
CA TYR A 537 -13.60 9.75 4.20
C TYR A 537 -14.47 8.48 4.14
N GLY A 538 -13.95 7.36 4.64
CA GLY A 538 -14.64 6.07 4.74
C GLY A 538 -15.36 5.82 6.07
N GLU A 539 -15.41 6.79 6.97
CA GLU A 539 -16.14 6.71 8.23
C GLU A 539 -17.65 6.86 7.98
N TRP A 540 -18.47 5.99 8.58
CA TRP A 540 -19.92 6.01 8.38
C TRP A 540 -20.58 7.33 8.83
N SER A 541 -20.12 7.89 9.95
CA SER A 541 -20.65 9.13 10.54
C SER A 541 -19.89 10.39 10.10
N SER A 542 -18.95 10.27 9.16
CA SER A 542 -18.19 11.43 8.70
C SER A 542 -19.02 12.28 7.75
N ASN A 543 -18.91 13.60 7.88
CA ASN A 543 -19.38 14.50 6.84
C ASN A 543 -18.37 14.46 5.68
N LYS A 544 -18.77 13.80 4.58
CA LYS A 544 -17.92 13.61 3.40
C LYS A 544 -17.53 14.93 2.75
N LYS A 545 -18.46 15.90 2.68
CA LYS A 545 -18.19 17.25 2.18
C LYS A 545 -17.13 17.91 3.04
N ARG A 546 -17.31 17.94 4.37
CA ARG A 546 -16.31 18.45 5.33
C ARG A 546 -14.93 17.83 5.11
N THR A 547 -14.88 16.51 4.97
CA THR A 547 -13.60 15.79 4.80
C THR A 547 -12.94 16.17 3.47
N GLN A 548 -13.72 16.28 2.40
CA GLN A 548 -13.24 16.66 1.07
C GLN A 548 -12.56 18.04 1.05
N TYR A 549 -13.01 19.00 1.87
CA TYR A 549 -12.39 20.33 1.96
C TYR A 549 -10.99 20.34 2.59
N TYR A 550 -10.55 19.27 3.26
CA TYR A 550 -9.16 19.15 3.73
C TYR A 550 -8.18 18.70 2.62
N TYR A 551 -8.68 18.13 1.52
CA TYR A 551 -7.83 17.58 0.47
C TYR A 551 -6.88 18.61 -0.17
N PRO A 552 -7.32 19.83 -0.53
CA PRO A 552 -6.42 20.83 -1.08
C PRO A 552 -5.29 21.19 -0.11
N ALA A 553 -5.58 21.33 1.18
CA ALA A 553 -4.57 21.61 2.20
C ALA A 553 -3.56 20.47 2.34
N MET A 554 -4.02 19.21 2.39
CA MET A 554 -3.14 18.04 2.41
C MET A 554 -2.23 17.98 1.18
N PHE A 555 -2.78 18.32 0.01
CA PHE A 555 -2.01 18.36 -1.23
C PHE A 555 -0.91 19.42 -1.18
N LEU A 556 -1.19 20.62 -0.68
CA LEU A 556 -0.21 21.68 -0.51
C LEU A 556 0.88 21.33 0.51
N LEU A 557 0.51 20.76 1.67
CA LEU A 557 1.47 20.20 2.62
C LEU A 557 2.37 19.16 1.94
N ARG A 558 1.79 18.26 1.13
CA ARG A 558 2.58 17.26 0.39
C ARG A 558 3.54 17.88 -0.63
N GLN A 559 3.18 18.98 -1.27
CA GLN A 559 4.09 19.73 -2.14
C GLN A 559 5.25 20.35 -1.36
N VAL A 560 4.96 20.96 -0.21
CA VAL A 560 5.98 21.50 0.71
C VAL A 560 6.91 20.38 1.18
N HIS A 561 6.35 19.27 1.67
CA HIS A 561 7.07 18.06 2.05
C HIS A 561 8.05 17.60 0.96
N PHE A 562 7.55 17.42 -0.27
CA PHE A 562 8.35 16.98 -1.40
C PHE A 562 9.53 17.92 -1.64
N LYS A 563 9.30 19.25 -1.61
CA LYS A 563 10.36 20.24 -1.82
C LYS A 563 11.37 20.27 -0.67
N LEU A 564 10.92 20.14 0.58
CA LEU A 564 11.82 20.04 1.74
C LEU A 564 12.71 18.80 1.66
N LEU A 565 12.19 17.66 1.18
CA LEU A 565 13.01 16.47 0.96
C LEU A 565 14.09 16.69 -0.12
N GLN A 566 13.78 17.44 -1.18
CA GLN A 566 14.79 17.82 -2.18
C GLN A 566 15.87 18.73 -1.59
N CYS A 567 15.47 19.73 -0.80
CA CYS A 567 16.41 20.62 -0.11
C CYS A 567 17.34 19.88 0.85
N ILE A 568 16.96 18.71 1.38
CA ILE A 568 17.89 17.92 2.20
C ILE A 568 19.01 17.29 1.36
N GLN A 569 18.71 16.87 0.12
CA GLN A 569 19.71 16.30 -0.77
C GLN A 569 20.65 17.38 -1.32
N ALA A 570 20.11 18.57 -1.59
CA ALA A 570 20.85 19.76 -2.01
C ALA A 570 20.47 20.95 -1.10
N PRO A 571 21.16 21.11 0.05
CA PRO A 571 20.88 22.18 1.01
C PRO A 571 20.87 23.58 0.38
N PRO A 572 19.91 24.44 0.76
CA PRO A 572 19.86 25.80 0.26
C PRO A 572 21.13 26.55 0.63
N LYS A 573 21.72 27.23 -0.36
CA LYS A 573 22.85 28.15 -0.15
C LYS A 573 22.40 29.44 0.51
N GLU A 574 21.19 29.88 0.19
CA GLU A 574 20.54 31.05 0.76
C GLU A 574 20.06 30.72 2.17
N LYS A 575 20.53 31.50 3.15
CA LYS A 575 20.12 31.40 4.54
C LYS A 575 19.32 32.63 4.94
N LEU A 576 18.32 32.43 5.78
CA LEU A 576 17.37 33.47 6.16
C LEU A 576 17.84 34.21 7.41
N ASP A 577 17.59 35.53 7.45
CA ASP A 577 17.73 36.31 8.66
C ASP A 577 16.66 35.92 9.69
N GLN A 578 16.87 36.33 10.95
CA GLN A 578 15.98 35.96 12.05
C GLN A 578 14.56 36.48 11.84
N THR A 579 14.39 37.65 11.23
CA THR A 579 13.09 38.28 10.97
C THR A 579 12.29 37.51 9.94
N THR A 580 12.91 37.20 8.78
CA THR A 580 12.26 36.40 7.74
C THR A 580 11.96 35.00 8.25
N MET A 581 12.91 34.37 8.94
CA MET A 581 12.68 33.07 9.57
C MET A 581 11.48 33.12 10.53
N GLY A 582 11.40 34.15 11.38
CA GLY A 582 10.28 34.36 12.30
C GLY A 582 8.93 34.45 11.57
N ALA A 583 8.85 35.16 10.45
CA ALA A 583 7.62 35.27 9.65
C ALA A 583 7.16 33.91 9.10
N TYR A 584 8.09 33.11 8.57
CA TYR A 584 7.78 31.76 8.08
C TYR A 584 7.34 30.82 9.21
N LEU A 585 8.03 30.82 10.35
CA LEU A 585 7.67 29.98 11.49
C LEU A 585 6.31 30.38 12.07
N LEU A 586 6.00 31.67 12.13
CA LEU A 586 4.69 32.17 12.54
C LEU A 586 3.60 31.69 11.59
N ALA A 587 3.82 31.78 10.27
CA ALA A 587 2.87 31.27 9.30
C ALA A 587 2.61 29.76 9.50
N TYR A 588 3.66 28.94 9.64
CA TYR A 588 3.52 27.50 9.94
C TYR A 588 2.67 27.22 11.17
N GLU A 589 2.92 27.92 12.29
CA GLU A 589 2.15 27.69 13.52
C GLU A 589 0.72 28.23 13.40
N ASN A 590 0.50 29.35 12.71
CA ASN A 590 -0.83 29.88 12.43
C ASN A 590 -1.65 28.90 11.59
N MET A 591 -1.06 28.31 10.53
CA MET A 591 -1.72 27.28 9.72
C MET A 591 -1.98 26.00 10.53
N ALA A 592 -1.03 25.58 11.38
CA ALA A 592 -1.24 24.43 12.25
C ALA A 592 -2.42 24.64 13.20
N LYS A 593 -2.54 25.84 13.80
CA LYS A 593 -3.70 26.21 14.63
C LYS A 593 -4.98 26.35 13.81
N HIS A 594 -4.90 26.86 12.58
CA HIS A 594 -6.03 26.96 11.68
C HIS A 594 -6.63 25.58 11.40
N PHE A 595 -5.80 24.58 11.10
CA PHE A 595 -6.29 23.20 10.95
C PHE A 595 -6.94 22.68 12.23
N VAL A 596 -6.25 22.80 13.37
CA VAL A 596 -6.73 22.22 14.65
C VAL A 596 -8.04 22.86 15.12
N HIS A 597 -8.17 24.18 15.00
CA HIS A 597 -9.28 24.93 15.60
C HIS A 597 -10.35 25.36 14.59
N GLY A 598 -10.05 25.30 13.28
CA GLY A 598 -10.91 25.83 12.23
C GLY A 598 -11.06 27.35 12.29
N VAL A 599 -10.20 28.07 13.00
CA VAL A 599 -10.30 29.54 13.11
C VAL A 599 -9.22 30.14 12.23
N ALA A 600 -9.62 30.86 11.18
CA ALA A 600 -8.70 31.63 10.35
C ALA A 600 -8.15 32.81 11.16
N GLN A 601 -6.89 33.17 10.93
CA GLN A 601 -6.35 34.41 11.48
C GLN A 601 -6.91 35.59 10.68
N GLU A 602 -7.29 36.66 11.37
CA GLU A 602 -7.82 37.88 10.72
C GLU A 602 -6.77 38.55 9.83
N GLU A 603 -5.50 38.51 10.25
CA GLU A 603 -4.38 39.03 9.48
C GLU A 603 -3.51 37.89 8.94
N ILE A 604 -3.38 37.84 7.61
CA ILE A 604 -2.49 36.92 6.91
C ILE A 604 -1.05 37.41 7.09
N VAL A 605 -0.15 36.50 7.47
CA VAL A 605 1.27 36.84 7.62
C VAL A 605 1.84 37.10 6.23
N THR A 606 2.32 38.32 6.01
CA THR A 606 3.06 38.68 4.79
C THR A 606 4.40 37.94 4.78
N LEU A 607 4.50 36.92 3.93
CA LEU A 607 5.73 36.14 3.77
C LEU A 607 6.72 36.87 2.86
N PRO A 608 7.95 37.18 3.34
CA PRO A 608 9.02 37.72 2.50
C PRO A 608 9.33 36.80 1.31
N PRO A 609 9.91 37.31 0.22
CA PRO A 609 10.21 36.48 -0.95
C PRO A 609 11.30 35.43 -0.66
N LEU A 610 11.11 34.22 -1.21
CA LEU A 610 12.14 33.18 -1.30
C LEU A 610 12.54 33.03 -2.78
N ALA A 611 13.64 33.64 -3.19
CA ALA A 611 13.99 33.78 -4.62
C ALA A 611 14.10 32.44 -5.37
N ASN A 612 14.66 31.42 -4.70
CA ASN A 612 14.93 30.09 -5.26
C ASN A 612 13.92 29.01 -4.82
N TYR A 613 12.93 29.38 -4.00
CA TYR A 613 11.98 28.46 -3.39
C TYR A 613 10.58 29.08 -3.34
N ALA A 614 10.17 29.76 -4.42
CA ALA A 614 8.89 30.44 -4.50
C ALA A 614 7.72 29.47 -4.34
N GLN A 615 7.87 28.21 -4.77
CA GLN A 615 6.88 27.16 -4.55
C GLN A 615 6.54 26.96 -3.06
N ILE A 616 7.54 26.90 -2.17
CA ILE A 616 7.30 26.75 -0.72
C ILE A 616 6.51 27.96 -0.23
N ARG A 617 6.96 29.17 -0.57
CA ARG A 617 6.27 30.41 -0.21
C ARG A 617 4.82 30.41 -0.70
N GLN A 618 4.59 30.10 -1.96
CA GLN A 618 3.26 30.14 -2.58
C GLN A 618 2.31 29.10 -1.98
N ALA A 619 2.81 27.88 -1.73
CA ALA A 619 2.04 26.86 -1.04
C ALA A 619 1.64 27.31 0.38
N LEU A 620 2.55 27.95 1.13
CA LEU A 620 2.25 28.49 2.45
C LEU A 620 1.26 29.66 2.40
N ILE A 621 1.34 30.55 1.39
CA ILE A 621 0.32 31.60 1.19
C ILE A 621 -1.05 30.97 0.93
N GLN A 622 -1.15 30.02 0.00
CA GLN A 622 -2.40 29.32 -0.31
C GLN A 622 -2.94 28.54 0.91
N LEU A 623 -2.06 27.98 1.73
CA LEU A 623 -2.43 27.31 2.97
C LEU A 623 -2.94 28.29 4.04
N GLN A 624 -2.42 29.53 4.10
CA GLN A 624 -2.96 30.58 4.99
C GLN A 624 -4.35 31.04 4.56
N GLU A 625 -4.62 31.05 3.25
CA GLU A 625 -5.90 31.49 2.65
C GLU A 625 -6.94 30.37 2.54
N ILE A 626 -6.62 29.15 2.98
CA ILE A 626 -7.47 27.98 2.72
C ILE A 626 -8.77 28.05 3.52
N ALA A 627 -9.90 27.96 2.83
CA ALA A 627 -11.19 27.88 3.47
C ALA A 627 -11.46 26.44 3.95
N LEU A 628 -11.49 26.25 5.27
CA LEU A 628 -11.93 24.99 5.88
C LEU A 628 -13.45 24.96 6.02
N TYR A 629 -14.02 23.75 6.07
CA TYR A 629 -15.48 23.57 6.19
C TYR A 629 -16.05 24.02 7.52
N ASP A 630 -15.25 23.93 8.59
CA ASP A 630 -15.63 24.43 9.92
C ASP A 630 -14.88 25.74 10.18
N GLU A 631 -15.62 26.82 10.45
CA GLU A 631 -15.15 28.06 11.07
C GLU A 631 -15.52 28.06 12.56
N GLY A 632 -14.57 27.78 13.45
CA GLY A 632 -14.81 27.81 14.90
C GLY A 632 -15.96 26.90 15.38
N ASN A 633 -16.01 25.65 14.88
CA ASN A 633 -17.10 24.67 15.08
C ASN A 633 -18.46 25.03 14.45
N GLN A 634 -18.54 26.07 13.62
CA GLN A 634 -19.70 26.37 12.80
C GLN A 634 -19.39 26.10 11.32
N ARG A 635 -20.41 25.81 10.51
CA ARG A 635 -20.19 25.60 9.07
C ARG A 635 -19.76 26.92 8.42
N ASN A 636 -18.71 26.87 7.62
CA ASN A 636 -18.25 28.01 6.83
C ASN A 636 -19.38 28.47 5.87
N PRO A 637 -19.91 29.70 6.03
CA PRO A 637 -21.04 30.19 5.24
C PRO A 637 -20.67 30.45 3.77
N ASN A 638 -19.38 30.59 3.46
CA ASN A 638 -18.88 30.84 2.12
C ASN A 638 -18.78 29.56 1.26
N LEU A 639 -19.02 28.39 1.85
CA LEU A 639 -19.00 27.10 1.15
C LEU A 639 -20.40 26.62 0.79
N LEU A 640 -20.52 25.98 -0.37
CA LEU A 640 -21.80 25.50 -0.91
C LEU A 640 -22.56 24.62 0.11
N PRO A 641 -23.90 24.81 0.27
CA PRO A 641 -24.73 23.97 1.12
C PRO A 641 -24.81 22.51 0.69
N ASP A 642 -25.22 21.67 1.65
CA ASP A 642 -25.32 20.22 1.52
C ASP A 642 -26.30 19.78 0.43
#